data_AF-H6SQ61-F1
#
_entry.id   AF-H6SQ61-F1
#
_cell.length_a   1.000
_cell.length_b   1.000
_cell.length_c   1.000
_cell.angle_alpha   90.00
_cell.angle_beta   90.00
_cell.angle_gamma   90.00
#
_symmetry.space_group_name_H-M   'P 1'
#
loop_
_entity.id
_entity.type
_entity.pdbx_description
1 polymer ?
#
loop_
_entity_poly.entity_id
_entity_poly.type
_entity_poly.pdbx_seq_one_letter_code
_entity_poly.pdbx_strand_id
1 'polypeptide(L)'
;MIPQAVVEMPRDLPPDSQPLVLPDDDEPYRLGLPPESVLPRNDLALCLPVLLRTLGWAGDTRHLTEALPYFGGPLDLTALRRVMADLGYRSQIRRSKLHNLADIEVPCLFLPKGRSACVVIERRDKALSLFTPRGLQRGRPPRARGQAIVFTSIVDPEQALVPTGQTSWLLGILRRFTGHLWLALFLSTVIALLSTAGSLYVMAVYDRAVGAGSSITLVSLIIGVTLAVGGEMVMRSLRSALLARVGARIDVLVGRSVFERLMRLPPALTEGSTVGAQLARVKDFETVREFLVGPMAGSVLDVPFSVLIIGLVYLLAGPLGLVPTIAALALVVLGLVARSGLRRRVGESARSVAARQDLALEALTHHRLLRTTGSIATWLARYRVRAINAARATHATNSYIGLLGVIAQALVVSSGVATLWFGASLVMAGGLSVGGLIASMILLWRALAPFQSSFMVLARSEQVRSSVRQIDRLMELVPEQADRATVRPVRGVRGAVGVTRFSMRYGPDSEPALLGVSLEVEAGEVVAVVGANGAGKSTLIKAVAGMVRGQTGMVKVDGMDIRRFDPVEYRRAIAYAPDEATVFRGTVLQNIQLADAAATPEQVTEAARVVGLLDEADALPQGLETRLGDQSTASPSIRTRIALARVLLRRAPIVLLDEPAGGLDAAGDEALMTVIRRLKGHSTVFVVTHRPSHVRLADKILELSKGQVVRFGAVPDLKGEPRPPEASVALSTEASASESSSASGSLSMSGPEKVVAQALASPELRRGSRKPRPGAHIADMEEEPIHRHRRTVILVLVGVIGALLIWAAREPIAETAMTQGQVVPRQQVQRVQHLEGGIVAEILVEDGSKVEAGDLLVRLQPEAALGDAGQMRARRDALQRQAERLRAVAEGDSAPDFSGMSTIDAGLDAGQQALFKAQLKTLDDRRAVLEARLTQRQAEISGLIQERDAWQRRIDALRSEADMYQQLFNSGHGTKVTLLKALSDLAEAQAERERVVGRLESLEGGLTELREQLNEIVSTSREQVLDRLGQVQAELAEVDKILVRAEDRVDRLALRAPVEGIVKGLSVKAPGEVITPGQVVMEIVPTAGGLLVESRVSPRDVGALKVGQEVKIKVSAFDFARYGAIRGALESVSATTFVDENGQPFYKARVGMTQDWVGRPGNRVLPGMVVQADITTGEKTLIEYLLKPIYIAATQAFTER
;
A
#
# COMPACT_ATOMS: atom_id res chain seq x y z
N MET A 1 45.83 17.55 -15.93
CA MET A 1 45.87 18.20 -17.26
C MET A 1 44.84 17.55 -18.17
N ILE A 2 43.88 18.34 -18.70
CA ILE A 2 42.97 18.02 -19.82
C ILE A 2 42.82 19.36 -20.58
N PRO A 3 42.87 19.40 -21.92
CA PRO A 3 43.28 20.60 -22.64
C PRO A 3 42.23 21.72 -22.70
N GLN A 4 42.72 22.97 -22.76
CA GLN A 4 41.91 24.15 -23.05
C GLN A 4 41.46 24.14 -24.51
N ALA A 5 40.16 23.94 -24.74
CA ALA A 5 39.53 24.28 -26.02
C ALA A 5 39.09 25.75 -25.97
N VAL A 6 39.88 26.63 -26.60
CA VAL A 6 39.49 28.03 -26.83
C VAL A 6 38.34 28.04 -27.83
N VAL A 7 37.15 28.44 -27.38
CA VAL A 7 36.01 28.72 -28.25
C VAL A 7 35.94 30.23 -28.43
N GLU A 8 36.43 30.72 -29.55
CA GLU A 8 36.15 32.09 -29.99
C GLU A 8 34.64 32.26 -30.16
N MET A 9 34.09 33.33 -29.56
CA MET A 9 32.72 33.77 -29.83
C MET A 9 32.76 35.04 -30.69
N PRO A 10 31.85 35.19 -31.66
CA PRO A 10 31.87 36.32 -32.59
C PRO A 10 31.65 37.64 -31.85
N ARG A 11 32.49 38.64 -32.18
CA ARG A 11 32.24 40.04 -31.85
C ARG A 11 31.12 40.55 -32.76
N ASP A 12 30.00 40.96 -32.18
CA ASP A 12 29.03 41.88 -32.82
C ASP A 12 28.03 42.43 -31.79
N LEU A 13 28.30 43.64 -31.29
CA LEU A 13 27.33 44.57 -30.72
C LEU A 13 27.87 46.01 -30.89
N PRO A 14 27.01 47.00 -31.18
CA PRO A 14 27.44 48.35 -31.54
C PRO A 14 28.06 49.12 -30.36
N PRO A 15 28.95 50.10 -30.63
CA PRO A 15 29.68 50.84 -29.61
C PRO A 15 28.84 52.00 -29.07
N ASP A 16 27.88 51.72 -28.17
CA ASP A 16 27.15 52.77 -27.43
C ASP A 16 26.61 52.26 -26.08
N SER A 17 27.50 51.73 -25.26
CA SER A 17 27.22 51.47 -23.84
C SER A 17 28.37 51.97 -22.98
N GLN A 18 28.31 53.24 -22.59
CA GLN A 18 29.13 53.72 -21.48
C GLN A 18 28.85 52.85 -20.24
N PRO A 19 29.89 52.36 -19.53
CA PRO A 19 29.68 51.81 -18.20
C PRO A 19 29.17 52.96 -17.32
N LEU A 20 27.97 52.82 -16.76
CA LEU A 20 27.45 53.79 -15.82
C LEU A 20 28.31 53.68 -14.55
N VAL A 21 29.23 54.64 -14.37
CA VAL A 21 29.95 54.82 -13.11
C VAL A 21 28.90 55.03 -12.02
N LEU A 22 28.98 54.22 -10.97
CA LEU A 22 28.12 54.40 -9.79
C LEU A 22 28.53 55.71 -9.12
N PRO A 23 27.57 56.54 -8.66
CA PRO A 23 27.88 57.86 -8.09
C PRO A 23 28.78 57.74 -6.85
N ASP A 24 29.49 58.84 -6.60
CA ASP A 24 30.80 58.93 -5.92
C ASP A 24 30.92 58.38 -4.49
N ASP A 25 32.18 58.29 -4.06
CA ASP A 25 32.69 57.86 -2.75
C ASP A 25 32.13 58.67 -1.56
N ASP A 26 31.02 58.21 -0.96
CA ASP A 26 30.66 58.55 0.42
C ASP A 26 29.89 57.41 1.12
N GLU A 27 30.59 56.71 2.03
CA GLU A 27 30.14 55.70 3.01
C GLU A 27 29.33 54.45 2.53
N PRO A 28 29.48 53.30 3.23
CA PRO A 28 29.65 52.04 2.51
C PRO A 28 28.36 51.27 2.17
N TYR A 29 28.53 50.31 1.25
CA TYR A 29 27.60 49.24 0.87
C TYR A 29 27.24 48.25 2.03
N ARG A 30 26.87 48.75 3.21
CA ARG A 30 26.44 47.98 4.39
C ARG A 30 24.92 47.80 4.44
N LEU A 31 24.40 46.98 3.53
CA LEU A 31 23.22 46.16 3.83
C LEU A 31 23.71 44.72 3.98
N GLY A 32 23.34 44.06 5.08
CA GLY A 32 23.94 42.81 5.54
C GLY A 32 23.80 41.64 4.56
N LEU A 33 24.73 41.58 3.60
CA LEU A 33 24.95 40.47 2.70
C LEU A 33 26.25 39.77 3.12
N PRO A 34 26.28 38.42 3.18
CA PRO A 34 27.43 37.69 3.70
C PRO A 34 28.65 37.88 2.78
N PRO A 35 29.89 37.83 3.31
CA PRO A 35 31.09 37.90 2.50
C PRO A 35 31.12 36.77 1.45
N GLU A 36 31.79 37.00 0.32
CA GLU A 36 31.84 36.05 -0.82
C GLU A 36 32.35 34.64 -0.45
N SER A 37 33.02 34.50 0.70
CA SER A 37 33.48 33.23 1.26
C SER A 37 32.34 32.28 1.70
N VAL A 38 31.14 32.78 1.98
CA VAL A 38 30.01 31.98 2.50
C VAL A 38 29.13 31.41 1.37
N LEU A 39 29.11 32.03 0.20
CA LEU A 39 28.24 31.63 -0.91
C LEU A 39 28.92 30.57 -1.82
N PRO A 40 28.24 29.47 -2.19
CA PRO A 40 28.78 28.50 -3.13
C PRO A 40 29.09 29.14 -4.50
N ARG A 41 30.30 28.95 -5.04
CA ARG A 41 30.70 29.54 -6.33
C ARG A 41 29.92 28.96 -7.53
N ASN A 42 28.75 29.53 -7.82
CA ASN A 42 27.87 29.20 -8.95
C ASN A 42 27.03 30.43 -9.35
N ASP A 43 26.63 30.53 -10.63
CA ASP A 43 25.87 31.65 -11.21
C ASP A 43 24.61 32.03 -10.40
N LEU A 44 23.92 31.02 -9.86
CA LEU A 44 22.70 31.21 -9.06
C LEU A 44 22.97 31.86 -7.69
N ALA A 45 24.12 31.57 -7.07
CA ALA A 45 24.48 32.15 -5.77
C ALA A 45 24.88 33.62 -5.91
N LEU A 46 25.56 33.99 -7.00
CA LEU A 46 25.86 35.39 -7.34
C LEU A 46 24.59 36.21 -7.63
N CYS A 47 23.55 35.58 -8.19
CA CYS A 47 22.26 36.24 -8.44
C CYS A 47 21.43 36.49 -7.16
N LEU A 48 21.61 35.68 -6.10
CA LEU A 48 20.76 35.67 -4.92
C LEU A 48 20.78 36.99 -4.11
N PRO A 49 21.95 37.61 -3.79
CA PRO A 49 22.01 38.91 -3.12
C PRO A 49 21.26 40.04 -3.87
N VAL A 50 21.44 40.08 -5.20
CA VAL A 50 20.79 41.10 -6.05
C VAL A 50 19.29 40.86 -6.11
N LEU A 51 18.86 39.61 -6.26
CA LEU A 51 17.45 39.22 -6.25
C LEU A 51 16.76 39.65 -4.93
N LEU A 52 17.36 39.35 -3.78
CA LEU A 52 16.83 39.74 -2.47
C LEU A 52 16.73 41.27 -2.29
N ARG A 53 17.77 42.01 -2.69
CA ARG A 53 17.76 43.49 -2.66
C ARG A 53 16.64 44.06 -3.53
N THR A 54 16.44 43.51 -4.74
CA THR A 54 15.39 44.00 -5.67
C THR A 54 13.97 43.63 -5.23
N LEU A 55 13.81 42.56 -4.46
CA LEU A 55 12.54 42.18 -3.83
C LEU A 55 12.27 42.91 -2.50
N GLY A 56 13.12 43.87 -2.11
CA GLY A 56 12.96 44.67 -0.89
C GLY A 56 13.15 43.88 0.40
N TRP A 57 13.93 42.79 0.39
CA TRP A 57 14.14 41.97 1.59
C TRP A 57 14.94 42.73 2.66
N ALA A 58 14.37 42.86 3.86
CA ALA A 58 14.91 43.62 4.98
C ALA A 58 15.53 42.74 6.10
N GLY A 59 15.94 41.51 5.75
CA GLY A 59 16.59 40.60 6.70
C GLY A 59 18.08 40.88 6.91
N ASP A 60 18.74 39.97 7.62
CA ASP A 60 20.16 40.05 7.97
C ASP A 60 20.93 38.85 7.39
N THR A 61 22.23 39.02 7.14
CA THR A 61 23.23 38.01 6.75
C THR A 61 22.91 36.63 7.28
N ARG A 62 22.73 36.54 8.61
CA ARG A 62 22.48 35.31 9.34
C ARG A 62 21.17 34.62 8.94
N HIS A 63 20.09 35.36 8.68
CA HIS A 63 18.83 34.79 8.20
C HIS A 63 18.98 34.19 6.79
N LEU A 64 19.81 34.80 5.95
CA LEU A 64 20.18 34.23 4.65
C LEU A 64 21.03 32.95 4.82
N THR A 65 22.01 32.96 5.73
CA THR A 65 22.85 31.77 5.99
C THR A 65 22.08 30.61 6.63
N GLU A 66 21.14 30.88 7.54
CA GLU A 66 20.25 29.86 8.13
C GLU A 66 19.26 29.30 7.09
N ALA A 67 18.88 30.07 6.06
CA ALA A 67 18.04 29.61 4.94
C ALA A 67 18.84 28.90 3.82
N LEU A 68 20.16 29.08 3.75
CA LEU A 68 21.01 28.38 2.77
C LEU A 68 21.11 26.87 3.11
N PRO A 69 21.24 25.99 2.09
CA PRO A 69 21.27 24.54 2.32
C PRO A 69 22.56 24.12 3.04
N TYR A 70 22.47 23.93 4.35
CA TYR A 70 23.58 23.71 5.30
C TYR A 70 24.53 22.52 5.01
N PHE A 71 24.19 21.67 4.03
CA PHE A 71 24.94 20.45 3.66
C PHE A 71 24.91 20.16 2.14
N GLY A 72 24.71 21.19 1.31
CA GLY A 72 24.55 21.04 -0.14
C GLY A 72 25.84 21.18 -0.94
N GLY A 73 25.88 20.52 -2.11
CA GLY A 73 26.76 20.93 -3.22
C GLY A 73 26.32 22.28 -3.83
N PRO A 74 26.75 22.62 -5.05
CA PRO A 74 26.48 23.94 -5.64
C PRO A 74 24.98 24.25 -5.66
N LEU A 75 24.64 25.48 -5.23
CA LEU A 75 23.26 25.99 -5.16
C LEU A 75 22.58 25.81 -6.52
N ASP A 76 21.65 24.87 -6.61
CA ASP A 76 20.83 24.64 -7.81
C ASP A 76 19.49 25.39 -7.72
N LEU A 77 18.70 25.35 -8.81
CA LEU A 77 17.44 26.09 -8.88
C LEU A 77 16.46 25.64 -7.79
N THR A 78 16.38 24.34 -7.51
CA THR A 78 15.45 23.82 -6.50
C THR A 78 15.86 24.26 -5.11
N ALA A 79 17.17 24.23 -4.81
CA ALA A 79 17.72 24.79 -3.58
C ALA A 79 17.44 26.29 -3.47
N LEU A 80 17.75 27.11 -4.48
CA LEU A 80 17.50 28.56 -4.45
C LEU A 80 16.02 28.89 -4.24
N ARG A 81 15.10 28.19 -4.91
CA ARG A 81 13.66 28.40 -4.72
C ARG A 81 13.20 28.05 -3.30
N ARG A 82 13.82 27.06 -2.67
CA ARG A 82 13.62 26.73 -1.25
C ARG A 82 14.18 27.82 -0.33
N VAL A 83 15.41 28.29 -0.54
CA VAL A 83 15.98 29.41 0.23
C VAL A 83 15.04 30.63 0.17
N MET A 84 14.57 30.99 -1.02
CA MET A 84 13.61 32.08 -1.19
C MET A 84 12.29 31.83 -0.45
N ALA A 85 11.77 30.60 -0.43
CA ALA A 85 10.56 30.24 0.31
C ALA A 85 10.76 30.29 1.84
N ASP A 86 11.90 29.82 2.33
CA ASP A 86 12.28 29.89 3.76
C ASP A 86 12.51 31.35 4.20
N LEU A 87 12.89 32.24 3.28
CA LEU A 87 12.96 33.70 3.44
C LEU A 87 11.61 34.43 3.22
N GLY A 88 10.50 33.72 3.03
CA GLY A 88 9.16 34.31 2.92
C GLY A 88 8.70 34.70 1.51
N TYR A 89 9.37 34.22 0.45
CA TYR A 89 8.99 34.49 -0.95
C TYR A 89 8.51 33.24 -1.68
N ARG A 90 7.26 33.26 -2.14
CA ARG A 90 6.72 32.20 -3.01
C ARG A 90 7.22 32.38 -4.43
N SER A 91 7.61 31.30 -5.11
CA SER A 91 8.13 31.35 -6.47
C SER A 91 7.20 30.67 -7.50
N GLN A 92 7.06 31.26 -8.70
CA GLN A 92 6.31 30.67 -9.82
C GLN A 92 7.19 30.58 -11.07
N ILE A 93 7.28 29.38 -11.67
CA ILE A 93 7.99 29.18 -12.94
C ILE A 93 7.06 29.44 -14.13
N ARG A 94 7.45 30.36 -15.01
CA ARG A 94 6.79 30.63 -16.29
C ARG A 94 7.77 30.47 -17.45
N ARG A 95 7.35 29.81 -18.53
CA ARG A 95 8.15 29.73 -19.77
C ARG A 95 7.89 30.98 -20.60
N SER A 96 8.87 31.87 -20.70
CA SER A 96 8.74 33.14 -21.43
C SER A 96 9.99 33.46 -22.27
N LYS A 97 9.88 34.50 -23.09
CA LYS A 97 11.00 35.12 -23.83
C LYS A 97 11.41 36.37 -23.06
N LEU A 98 12.70 36.65 -22.93
CA LEU A 98 13.20 37.76 -22.11
C LEU A 98 12.63 39.14 -22.53
N HIS A 99 12.35 39.34 -23.83
CA HIS A 99 11.73 40.56 -24.36
C HIS A 99 10.21 40.65 -24.19
N ASN A 100 9.55 39.60 -23.72
CA ASN A 100 8.10 39.47 -23.60
C ASN A 100 7.68 39.13 -22.16
N LEU A 101 8.47 39.58 -21.18
CA LEU A 101 8.05 39.62 -19.78
C LEU A 101 7.04 40.76 -19.60
N ALA A 102 5.99 40.51 -18.83
CA ALA A 102 5.08 41.55 -18.39
C ALA A 102 5.69 42.33 -17.23
N ASP A 103 5.28 43.58 -17.03
CA ASP A 103 5.90 44.43 -16.00
C ASP A 103 5.63 43.91 -14.58
N ILE A 104 4.49 43.23 -14.38
CA ILE A 104 4.15 42.50 -13.15
C ILE A 104 5.00 41.23 -12.91
N GLU A 105 5.80 40.80 -13.89
CA GLU A 105 6.73 39.67 -13.77
C GLU A 105 8.17 40.15 -13.45
N VAL A 106 8.36 41.43 -13.11
CA VAL A 106 9.65 42.03 -12.75
C VAL A 106 9.55 42.61 -11.32
N PRO A 107 10.52 42.36 -10.41
CA PRO A 107 11.77 41.62 -10.61
C PRO A 107 11.61 40.09 -10.64
N CYS A 108 12.46 39.41 -11.42
CA CYS A 108 12.48 37.95 -11.50
C CYS A 108 13.86 37.37 -11.79
N LEU A 109 14.05 36.08 -11.50
CA LEU A 109 15.22 35.32 -11.94
C LEU A 109 14.90 34.66 -13.29
N PHE A 110 15.71 34.93 -14.32
CA PHE A 110 15.54 34.36 -15.66
C PHE A 110 16.66 33.35 -15.97
N LEU A 111 16.27 32.19 -16.50
CA LEU A 111 17.14 31.09 -16.89
C LEU A 111 17.08 30.85 -18.41
N PRO A 112 18.05 31.35 -19.18
CA PRO A 112 18.13 31.08 -20.61
C PRO A 112 18.53 29.62 -20.88
N LYS A 113 18.05 29.01 -21.97
CA LYS A 113 18.59 27.72 -22.41
C LYS A 113 20.07 27.85 -22.80
N GLY A 114 20.96 27.22 -22.03
CA GLY A 114 22.39 27.11 -22.36
C GLY A 114 23.23 28.36 -22.09
N ARG A 115 22.76 29.29 -21.25
CA ARG A 115 23.56 30.42 -20.73
C ARG A 115 23.35 30.56 -19.23
N SER A 116 24.24 31.33 -18.59
CA SER A 116 24.16 31.71 -17.17
C SER A 116 22.82 32.33 -16.78
N ALA A 117 22.45 32.17 -15.52
CA ALA A 117 21.29 32.82 -14.92
C ALA A 117 21.45 34.35 -14.91
N CYS A 118 20.33 35.08 -14.93
CA CYS A 118 20.33 36.54 -14.74
C CYS A 118 19.12 37.02 -13.94
N VAL A 119 19.30 38.09 -13.17
CA VAL A 119 18.18 38.77 -12.47
C VAL A 119 17.70 39.92 -13.34
N VAL A 120 16.39 39.95 -13.62
CA VAL A 120 15.72 41.09 -14.24
C VAL A 120 15.29 42.02 -13.12
N ILE A 121 15.88 43.22 -13.05
CA ILE A 121 15.71 44.15 -11.93
C ILE A 121 14.51 45.06 -12.17
N GLU A 122 14.52 45.79 -13.29
CA GLU A 122 13.51 46.77 -13.65
C GLU A 122 13.38 46.88 -15.18
N ARG A 123 12.26 47.45 -15.63
CA ARG A 123 12.02 47.83 -17.02
C ARG A 123 11.74 49.33 -17.08
N ARG A 124 12.47 50.05 -17.92
CA ARG A 124 12.20 51.45 -18.26
C ARG A 124 12.35 51.63 -19.77
N ASP A 125 11.38 52.30 -20.40
CA ASP A 125 11.41 52.67 -21.84
C ASP A 125 11.85 51.55 -22.80
N LYS A 126 11.26 50.36 -22.62
CA LYS A 126 11.53 49.13 -23.38
C LYS A 126 12.95 48.54 -23.22
N ALA A 127 13.82 49.13 -22.41
CA ALA A 127 15.07 48.53 -21.95
C ALA A 127 14.86 47.72 -20.66
N LEU A 128 15.68 46.68 -20.45
CA LEU A 128 15.75 45.93 -19.18
C LEU A 128 17.11 46.19 -18.50
N SER A 129 17.05 46.35 -17.18
CA SER A 129 18.23 46.29 -16.32
C SER A 129 18.43 44.83 -15.88
N LEU A 130 19.52 44.21 -16.32
CA LEU A 130 19.83 42.79 -16.14
C LEU A 130 21.12 42.64 -15.33
N PHE A 131 21.07 41.89 -14.23
CA PHE A 131 22.30 41.48 -13.53
C PHE A 131 22.73 40.09 -13.99
N THR A 132 24.01 39.93 -14.30
CA THR A 132 24.64 38.66 -14.70
C THR A 132 25.91 38.43 -13.86
N PRO A 133 26.52 37.23 -13.88
CA PRO A 133 27.85 37.01 -13.28
C PRO A 133 28.98 37.90 -13.86
N ARG A 134 28.73 38.64 -14.95
CA ARG A 134 29.65 39.64 -15.53
C ARG A 134 29.31 41.09 -15.13
N GLY A 135 28.44 41.27 -14.13
CA GLY A 135 27.98 42.58 -13.65
C GLY A 135 26.61 42.99 -14.17
N LEU A 136 26.25 44.25 -13.86
CA LEU A 136 25.01 44.90 -14.26
C LEU A 136 25.09 45.38 -15.71
N GLN A 137 24.10 45.05 -16.52
CA GLN A 137 23.98 45.46 -17.91
C GLN A 137 22.60 46.08 -18.15
N ARG A 138 22.54 47.21 -18.86
CA ARG A 138 21.30 47.89 -19.22
C ARG A 138 21.22 48.05 -20.73
N GLY A 139 20.13 47.60 -21.35
CA GLY A 139 20.00 47.65 -22.80
C GLY A 139 18.75 46.95 -23.35
N ARG A 140 18.70 46.77 -24.67
CA ARG A 140 17.62 46.00 -25.31
C ARG A 140 17.74 44.51 -24.94
N PRO A 141 16.65 43.85 -24.52
CA PRO A 141 16.70 42.46 -24.10
C PRO A 141 17.15 41.51 -25.24
N PRO A 142 18.18 40.67 -25.04
CA PRO A 142 18.55 39.67 -26.03
C PRO A 142 17.39 38.69 -26.30
N ARG A 143 17.31 38.17 -27.54
CA ARG A 143 16.26 37.22 -27.98
C ARG A 143 16.44 35.81 -27.40
N ALA A 144 16.54 35.68 -26.09
CA ALA A 144 16.63 34.42 -25.38
C ALA A 144 15.24 33.83 -25.03
N ARG A 145 15.08 32.51 -25.22
CA ARG A 145 13.97 31.73 -24.65
C ARG A 145 14.43 31.05 -23.37
N GLY A 146 13.63 31.10 -22.32
CA GLY A 146 14.02 30.61 -21.01
C GLY A 146 12.86 30.31 -20.08
N GLN A 147 13.18 30.16 -18.80
CA GLN A 147 12.21 30.13 -17.70
C GLN A 147 12.39 31.40 -16.86
N ALA A 148 11.32 32.14 -16.65
CA ALA A 148 11.24 33.23 -15.69
C ALA A 148 10.69 32.67 -14.37
N ILE A 149 11.33 33.01 -13.27
CA ILE A 149 10.93 32.61 -11.92
C ILE A 149 10.58 33.90 -11.18
N VAL A 150 9.28 34.16 -11.08
CA VAL A 150 8.73 35.35 -10.40
C VAL A 150 8.60 35.03 -8.93
N PHE A 151 9.02 35.95 -8.07
CA PHE A 151 8.95 35.82 -6.62
C PHE A 151 7.95 36.82 -6.05
N THR A 152 7.00 36.34 -5.25
CA THR A 152 5.99 37.16 -4.58
C THR A 152 6.14 37.00 -3.07
N SER A 153 6.28 38.11 -2.34
CA SER A 153 6.32 38.09 -0.88
C SER A 153 5.06 37.45 -0.31
N ILE A 154 5.22 36.59 0.70
CA ILE A 154 4.11 35.99 1.46
C ILE A 154 3.68 37.02 2.50
N VAL A 155 2.81 37.94 2.09
CA VAL A 155 2.05 38.78 3.03
C VAL A 155 1.15 37.86 3.86
N ASP A 156 1.20 38.04 5.19
CA ASP A 156 0.55 37.25 6.25
C ASP A 156 0.92 35.76 6.38
N PRO A 157 1.84 35.43 7.30
CA PRO A 157 1.96 34.09 7.88
C PRO A 157 0.69 33.66 8.67
N GLU A 158 -0.09 34.61 9.18
CA GLU A 158 -1.25 34.37 10.04
C GLU A 158 -2.39 33.65 9.32
N GLN A 159 -2.58 33.87 8.02
CA GLN A 159 -3.68 33.25 7.27
C GLN A 159 -3.45 31.76 6.94
N ALA A 160 -2.25 31.22 7.21
CA ALA A 160 -1.90 29.84 6.91
C ALA A 160 -2.15 28.85 8.06
N LEU A 161 -2.18 29.32 9.31
CA LEU A 161 -2.12 28.47 10.51
C LEU A 161 -3.23 28.79 11.53
N VAL A 162 -3.95 27.73 11.90
CA VAL A 162 -5.04 27.68 12.90
C VAL A 162 -6.36 28.34 12.45
N PRO A 163 -7.30 27.56 11.88
CA PRO A 163 -8.72 27.92 11.91
C PRO A 163 -9.17 27.95 13.38
N THR A 164 -9.52 29.11 13.90
CA THR A 164 -10.07 29.33 15.26
C THR A 164 -11.54 28.93 15.36
N GLY A 165 -11.86 27.71 14.94
CA GLY A 165 -13.20 27.13 14.99
C GLY A 165 -13.20 25.75 15.63
N GLN A 166 -14.33 25.35 16.23
CA GLN A 166 -14.53 24.10 16.98
C GLN A 166 -14.40 22.79 16.16
N THR A 167 -13.83 22.84 14.96
CA THR A 167 -13.59 21.68 14.10
C THR A 167 -12.13 21.26 14.15
N SER A 168 -11.87 19.99 14.43
CA SER A 168 -10.57 19.31 14.32
C SER A 168 -9.71 19.83 13.16
N TRP A 169 -8.49 20.25 13.46
CA TRP A 169 -7.54 20.88 12.54
C TRP A 169 -7.30 20.02 11.29
N LEU A 170 -7.22 18.70 11.47
CA LEU A 170 -6.99 17.75 10.37
C LEU A 170 -8.15 17.71 9.37
N LEU A 171 -9.41 17.87 9.81
CA LEU A 171 -10.56 18.00 8.89
C LEU A 171 -10.52 19.32 8.10
N GLY A 172 -9.94 20.39 8.67
CA GLY A 172 -9.67 21.64 7.96
C GLY A 172 -8.72 21.43 6.77
N ILE A 173 -7.70 20.57 6.92
CA ILE A 173 -6.82 20.16 5.82
C ILE A 173 -7.58 19.30 4.81
N LEU A 174 -8.33 18.28 5.26
CA LEU A 174 -9.10 17.40 4.35
C LEU A 174 -10.11 18.17 3.50
N ARG A 175 -10.73 19.23 4.04
CA ARG A 175 -11.65 20.11 3.30
C ARG A 175 -11.01 20.73 2.04
N ARG A 176 -9.70 21.01 2.05
CA ARG A 176 -8.97 21.53 0.87
C ARG A 176 -8.91 20.54 -0.30
N PHE A 177 -9.10 19.25 -0.03
CA PHE A 177 -9.09 18.18 -1.05
C PHE A 177 -10.49 17.74 -1.51
N THR A 178 -11.57 18.39 -1.04
CA THR A 178 -12.97 18.04 -1.39
C THR A 178 -13.24 17.90 -2.88
N GLY A 179 -12.65 18.76 -3.75
CA GLY A 179 -12.78 18.62 -5.20
C GLY A 179 -12.19 17.32 -5.78
N HIS A 180 -11.25 16.69 -5.09
CA HIS A 180 -10.70 15.37 -5.46
C HIS A 180 -11.56 14.24 -4.89
N LEU A 181 -12.11 14.42 -3.69
CA LEU A 181 -13.06 13.46 -3.10
C LEU A 181 -14.35 13.40 -3.95
N TRP A 182 -14.84 14.54 -4.44
CA TRP A 182 -15.94 14.58 -5.42
C TRP A 182 -15.59 13.89 -6.74
N LEU A 183 -14.35 14.04 -7.25
CA LEU A 183 -13.91 13.30 -8.44
C LEU A 183 -13.78 11.79 -8.17
N ALA A 184 -13.28 11.39 -7.00
CA ALA A 184 -13.21 9.98 -6.60
C ALA A 184 -14.60 9.37 -6.41
N LEU A 185 -15.55 10.13 -5.86
CA LEU A 185 -16.96 9.77 -5.74
C LEU A 185 -17.60 9.61 -7.12
N PHE A 186 -17.38 10.57 -8.04
CA PHE A 186 -17.86 10.47 -9.42
C PHE A 186 -17.26 9.27 -10.18
N LEU A 187 -15.97 8.98 -9.98
CA LEU A 187 -15.36 7.74 -10.51
C LEU A 187 -16.00 6.49 -9.89
N SER A 188 -16.42 6.53 -8.63
CA SER A 188 -17.15 5.44 -7.98
C SER A 188 -18.55 5.26 -8.59
N THR A 189 -19.24 6.34 -8.97
CA THR A 189 -20.48 6.28 -9.77
C THR A 189 -20.25 5.54 -11.10
N VAL A 190 -19.20 5.91 -11.83
CA VAL A 190 -18.86 5.30 -13.13
C VAL A 190 -18.47 3.84 -12.96
N ILE A 191 -17.68 3.50 -11.92
CA ILE A 191 -17.32 2.11 -11.58
C ILE A 191 -18.58 1.29 -11.29
N ALA A 192 -19.51 1.81 -10.49
CA ALA A 192 -20.77 1.13 -10.17
C ALA A 192 -21.57 0.87 -11.46
N LEU A 193 -21.76 1.89 -12.31
CA LEU A 193 -22.49 1.78 -13.57
C LEU A 193 -21.83 0.80 -14.57
N LEU A 194 -20.52 0.88 -14.77
CA LEU A 194 -19.79 -0.07 -15.63
C LEU A 194 -19.91 -1.49 -15.11
N SER A 195 -19.87 -1.68 -13.79
CA SER A 195 -19.92 -3.00 -13.18
C SER A 195 -21.30 -3.68 -13.26
N THR A 196 -22.36 -2.90 -13.44
CA THR A 196 -23.70 -3.39 -13.75
C THR A 196 -23.76 -4.12 -15.10
N ALA A 197 -22.86 -3.79 -16.04
CA ALA A 197 -22.82 -4.41 -17.36
C ALA A 197 -22.63 -5.94 -17.28
N GLY A 198 -21.91 -6.45 -16.28
CA GLY A 198 -21.78 -7.90 -16.06
C GLY A 198 -23.11 -8.58 -15.69
N SER A 199 -23.96 -7.93 -14.90
CA SER A 199 -25.28 -8.46 -14.53
C SER A 199 -26.25 -8.40 -15.72
N LEU A 200 -26.24 -7.29 -16.46
CA LEU A 200 -27.06 -7.11 -17.66
C LEU A 200 -26.60 -8.01 -18.82
N TYR A 201 -25.31 -8.33 -18.91
CA TYR A 201 -24.77 -9.33 -19.83
C TYR A 201 -25.39 -10.70 -19.56
N VAL A 202 -25.38 -11.17 -18.30
CA VAL A 202 -25.98 -12.46 -17.94
C VAL A 202 -27.48 -12.47 -18.24
N MET A 203 -28.20 -11.38 -17.93
CA MET A 203 -29.60 -11.22 -18.32
C MET A 203 -29.81 -11.39 -19.83
N ALA A 204 -29.04 -10.65 -20.65
CA ALA A 204 -29.15 -10.68 -22.10
C ALA A 204 -28.74 -12.04 -22.72
N VAL A 205 -27.79 -12.75 -22.12
CA VAL A 205 -27.40 -14.09 -22.56
C VAL A 205 -28.52 -15.09 -22.34
N TYR A 206 -29.09 -15.16 -21.12
CA TYR A 206 -30.18 -16.10 -20.83
C TYR A 206 -31.47 -15.75 -21.57
N ASP A 207 -31.87 -14.47 -21.58
CA ASP A 207 -33.15 -14.06 -22.16
C ASP A 207 -33.12 -13.98 -23.70
N ARG A 208 -31.94 -13.82 -24.33
CA ARG A 208 -31.83 -13.64 -25.80
C ARG A 208 -30.81 -14.51 -26.49
N ALA A 209 -29.55 -14.56 -26.04
CA ALA A 209 -28.53 -15.30 -26.79
C ALA A 209 -28.82 -16.81 -26.82
N VAL A 210 -29.24 -17.38 -25.68
CA VAL A 210 -29.68 -18.78 -25.54
C VAL A 210 -30.99 -19.01 -26.31
N GLY A 211 -32.02 -18.17 -26.11
CA GLY A 211 -33.31 -18.33 -26.79
C GLY A 211 -33.23 -18.21 -28.33
N ALA A 212 -32.49 -17.21 -28.83
CA ALA A 212 -32.26 -17.04 -30.26
C ALA A 212 -31.38 -18.14 -30.86
N GLY A 213 -30.51 -18.77 -30.06
CA GLY A 213 -29.50 -19.72 -30.56
C GLY A 213 -28.45 -19.04 -31.45
N SER A 214 -28.19 -17.75 -31.21
CA SER A 214 -27.40 -16.89 -32.10
C SER A 214 -26.00 -16.65 -31.55
N SER A 215 -25.05 -17.47 -32.02
CA SER A 215 -23.63 -17.38 -31.62
C SER A 215 -23.01 -16.01 -31.86
N ILE A 216 -23.44 -15.29 -32.90
CA ILE A 216 -22.92 -13.94 -33.19
C ILE A 216 -23.31 -12.96 -32.08
N THR A 217 -24.57 -12.95 -31.64
CA THR A 217 -25.02 -12.08 -30.53
C THR A 217 -24.33 -12.39 -29.21
N LEU A 218 -23.95 -13.65 -28.98
CA LEU A 218 -23.16 -14.05 -27.80
C LEU A 218 -21.75 -13.43 -27.86
N VAL A 219 -21.05 -13.54 -29.00
CA VAL A 219 -19.72 -12.95 -29.21
C VAL A 219 -19.76 -11.42 -29.09
N SER A 220 -20.75 -10.78 -29.71
CA SER A 220 -21.01 -9.33 -29.58
C SER A 220 -21.13 -8.92 -28.10
N LEU A 221 -21.99 -9.59 -27.33
CA LEU A 221 -22.19 -9.33 -25.90
C LEU A 221 -20.92 -9.58 -25.07
N ILE A 222 -20.12 -10.59 -25.42
CA ILE A 222 -18.82 -10.87 -24.77
C ILE A 222 -17.85 -9.71 -24.98
N ILE A 223 -17.72 -9.19 -26.21
CA ILE A 223 -16.87 -8.02 -26.50
C ILE A 223 -17.28 -6.82 -25.65
N GLY A 224 -18.60 -6.56 -25.56
CA GLY A 224 -19.16 -5.50 -24.72
C GLY A 224 -18.84 -5.62 -23.24
N VAL A 225 -19.08 -6.79 -22.65
CA VAL A 225 -18.81 -7.00 -21.21
C VAL A 225 -17.31 -7.00 -20.91
N THR A 226 -16.46 -7.53 -21.80
CA THR A 226 -15.00 -7.43 -21.68
C THR A 226 -14.53 -5.98 -21.71
N LEU A 227 -15.07 -5.15 -22.61
CA LEU A 227 -14.76 -3.72 -22.69
C LEU A 227 -15.24 -2.96 -21.43
N ALA A 228 -16.43 -3.30 -20.90
CA ALA A 228 -16.95 -2.72 -19.67
C ALA A 228 -16.12 -3.10 -18.43
N VAL A 229 -15.71 -4.37 -18.29
CA VAL A 229 -14.85 -4.86 -17.21
C VAL A 229 -13.43 -4.26 -17.30
N GLY A 230 -12.87 -4.15 -18.51
CA GLY A 230 -11.63 -3.42 -18.75
C GLY A 230 -11.75 -1.94 -18.34
N GLY A 231 -12.87 -1.31 -18.69
CA GLY A 231 -13.23 0.03 -18.22
C GLY A 231 -13.31 0.14 -16.70
N GLU A 232 -13.98 -0.80 -16.01
CA GLU A 232 -14.07 -0.85 -14.55
C GLU A 232 -12.68 -0.93 -13.91
N MET A 233 -11.80 -1.80 -14.43
CA MET A 233 -10.42 -1.96 -13.96
C MET A 233 -9.63 -0.65 -14.11
N VAL A 234 -9.71 0.00 -15.28
CA VAL A 234 -9.04 1.28 -15.54
C VAL A 234 -9.58 2.38 -14.63
N MET A 235 -10.90 2.49 -14.44
CA MET A 235 -11.49 3.48 -13.53
C MET A 235 -11.12 3.23 -12.07
N ARG A 236 -11.11 1.96 -11.61
CA ARG A 236 -10.67 1.58 -10.26
C ARG A 236 -9.19 1.93 -10.03
N SER A 237 -8.34 1.73 -11.04
CA SER A 237 -6.92 2.11 -11.03
C SER A 237 -6.70 3.62 -11.04
N LEU A 238 -7.51 4.38 -11.79
CA LEU A 238 -7.48 5.84 -11.76
C LEU A 238 -7.94 6.40 -10.41
N ARG A 239 -8.98 5.80 -9.81
CA ARG A 239 -9.49 6.16 -8.48
C ARG A 239 -8.44 5.89 -7.39
N SER A 240 -7.79 4.72 -7.39
CA SER A 240 -6.75 4.40 -6.41
C SER A 240 -5.52 5.30 -6.59
N ALA A 241 -5.07 5.56 -7.82
CA ALA A 241 -3.98 6.49 -8.10
C ALA A 241 -4.32 7.95 -7.70
N LEU A 242 -5.58 8.38 -7.81
CA LEU A 242 -6.04 9.68 -7.33
C LEU A 242 -5.96 9.78 -5.80
N LEU A 243 -6.50 8.78 -5.10
CA LEU A 243 -6.47 8.71 -3.62
C LEU A 243 -5.04 8.60 -3.08
N ALA A 244 -4.18 7.79 -3.72
CA ALA A 244 -2.77 7.65 -3.34
C ALA A 244 -2.00 8.99 -3.44
N ARG A 245 -2.21 9.78 -4.50
CA ARG A 245 -1.60 11.12 -4.63
C ARG A 245 -2.12 12.10 -3.58
N VAL A 246 -3.42 12.07 -3.27
CA VAL A 246 -4.01 12.90 -2.21
C VAL A 246 -3.42 12.52 -0.86
N GLY A 247 -3.34 11.21 -0.55
CA GLY A 247 -2.71 10.71 0.67
C GLY A 247 -1.24 11.08 0.80
N ALA A 248 -0.45 11.00 -0.28
CA ALA A 248 0.95 11.41 -0.28
C ALA A 248 1.15 12.93 -0.04
N ARG A 249 0.22 13.78 -0.51
CA ARG A 249 0.25 15.22 -0.19
C ARG A 249 -0.16 15.51 1.26
N ILE A 250 -1.14 14.78 1.78
CA ILE A 250 -1.53 14.88 3.19
C ILE A 250 -0.39 14.38 4.09
N ASP A 251 0.36 13.36 3.67
CA ASP A 251 1.55 12.84 4.36
C ASP A 251 2.64 13.90 4.54
N VAL A 252 3.06 14.53 3.44
CA VAL A 252 4.02 15.65 3.49
C VAL A 252 3.48 16.82 4.32
N LEU A 253 2.23 17.24 4.10
CA LEU A 253 1.67 18.43 4.75
C LEU A 253 1.47 18.25 6.26
N VAL A 254 0.90 17.13 6.69
CA VAL A 254 0.66 16.85 8.12
C VAL A 254 1.95 16.48 8.82
N GLY A 255 2.82 15.65 8.21
CA GLY A 255 4.13 15.32 8.76
C GLY A 255 4.98 16.56 9.00
N ARG A 256 5.06 17.47 8.02
CA ARG A 256 5.71 18.79 8.18
C ARG A 256 5.08 19.61 9.30
N SER A 257 3.75 19.74 9.31
CA SER A 257 3.05 20.59 10.29
C SER A 257 3.21 20.08 11.73
N VAL A 258 3.14 18.77 11.94
CA VAL A 258 3.34 18.12 13.25
C VAL A 258 4.79 18.29 13.72
N PHE A 259 5.77 18.09 12.83
CA PHE A 259 7.18 18.30 13.15
C PHE A 259 7.49 19.77 13.45
N GLU A 260 6.98 20.71 12.64
CA GLU A 260 7.13 22.16 12.84
C GLU A 260 6.45 22.62 14.15
N ARG A 261 5.28 22.06 14.50
CA ARG A 261 4.63 22.32 15.79
C ARG A 261 5.49 21.82 16.96
N LEU A 262 5.98 20.57 16.91
CA LEU A 262 6.84 19.98 17.95
C LEU A 262 8.11 20.81 18.17
N MET A 263 8.80 21.21 17.09
CA MET A 263 10.02 22.03 17.15
C MET A 263 9.79 23.47 17.64
N ARG A 264 8.54 23.94 17.70
CA ARG A 264 8.14 25.24 18.24
C ARG A 264 7.45 25.18 19.61
N LEU A 265 7.39 24.01 20.25
CA LEU A 265 6.86 23.93 21.62
C LEU A 265 7.86 24.53 22.63
N PRO A 266 7.38 25.18 23.72
CA PRO A 266 8.23 25.65 24.80
C PRO A 266 9.11 24.52 25.39
N PRO A 267 10.40 24.77 25.72
CA PRO A 267 11.33 23.76 26.24
C PRO A 267 10.81 22.98 27.45
N ALA A 268 10.07 23.64 28.35
CA ALA A 268 9.48 23.01 29.53
C ALA A 268 8.50 21.87 29.21
N LEU A 269 7.84 21.88 28.04
CA LEU A 269 6.95 20.80 27.59
C LEU A 269 7.68 19.66 26.87
N THR A 270 8.87 19.93 26.32
CA THR A 270 9.67 18.93 25.61
C THR A 270 10.61 18.16 26.53
N GLU A 271 11.26 18.83 27.50
CA GLU A 271 12.11 18.18 28.52
C GLU A 271 11.34 17.15 29.37
N GLY A 272 10.07 17.41 29.67
CA GLY A 272 9.22 16.52 30.46
C GLY A 272 8.64 15.30 29.73
N SER A 273 9.00 15.04 28.47
CA SER A 273 8.48 13.89 27.72
C SER A 273 9.54 13.16 26.91
N THR A 274 9.51 11.82 26.96
CA THR A 274 10.53 11.00 26.28
C THR A 274 10.52 11.21 24.77
N VAL A 275 11.70 11.14 24.15
CA VAL A 275 11.86 11.19 22.69
C VAL A 275 11.02 10.09 22.00
N GLY A 276 10.88 8.92 22.63
CA GLY A 276 9.98 7.85 22.19
C GLY A 276 8.51 8.26 22.14
N ALA A 277 8.01 8.95 23.18
CA ALA A 277 6.63 9.46 23.22
C ALA A 277 6.38 10.62 22.23
N GLN A 278 7.42 11.37 21.85
CA GLN A 278 7.34 12.37 20.77
C GLN A 278 7.34 11.69 19.38
N LEU A 279 8.18 10.67 19.17
CA LEU A 279 8.22 9.89 17.94
C LEU A 279 6.93 9.08 17.71
N ALA A 280 6.32 8.55 18.77
CA ALA A 280 5.02 7.88 18.69
C ALA A 280 3.91 8.82 18.18
N ARG A 281 3.89 10.08 18.65
CA ARG A 281 2.95 11.12 18.19
C ARG A 281 3.12 11.47 16.70
N VAL A 282 4.33 11.34 16.15
CA VAL A 282 4.57 11.48 14.69
C VAL A 282 4.01 10.26 13.93
N LYS A 283 4.16 9.04 14.49
CA LYS A 283 3.64 7.81 13.87
C LYS A 283 2.12 7.67 13.90
N ASP A 284 1.43 8.27 14.88
CA ASP A 284 -0.04 8.22 14.96
C ASP A 284 -0.71 8.70 13.66
N PHE A 285 -0.09 9.65 12.95
CA PHE A 285 -0.57 10.15 11.67
C PHE A 285 -0.54 9.11 10.53
N GLU A 286 0.39 8.14 10.53
CA GLU A 286 0.44 7.10 9.48
C GLU A 286 -0.88 6.31 9.40
N THR A 287 -1.53 6.11 10.54
CA THR A 287 -2.86 5.50 10.66
C THR A 287 -3.92 6.21 9.80
N VAL A 288 -3.85 7.55 9.74
CA VAL A 288 -4.76 8.42 9.00
C VAL A 288 -4.48 8.35 7.49
N ARG A 289 -3.20 8.39 7.10
CA ARG A 289 -2.76 8.18 5.70
C ARG A 289 -3.25 6.84 5.15
N GLU A 290 -2.99 5.76 5.88
CA GLU A 290 -3.39 4.40 5.50
C GLU A 290 -4.90 4.26 5.30
N PHE A 291 -5.72 4.95 6.10
CA PHE A 291 -7.17 4.94 5.92
C PHE A 291 -7.62 5.63 4.62
N LEU A 292 -6.96 6.73 4.25
CA LEU A 292 -7.29 7.52 3.04
C LEU A 292 -6.78 6.89 1.74
N VAL A 293 -5.66 6.18 1.79
CA VAL A 293 -5.04 5.51 0.63
C VAL A 293 -5.51 4.07 0.47
N GLY A 294 -5.89 3.40 1.57
CA GLY A 294 -6.22 1.99 1.59
C GLY A 294 -7.58 1.62 0.98
N PRO A 295 -7.88 0.31 0.84
CA PRO A 295 -9.13 -0.18 0.25
C PRO A 295 -10.39 0.35 0.92
N MET A 296 -10.31 0.65 2.23
CA MET A 296 -11.40 1.18 3.05
C MET A 296 -11.94 2.53 2.56
N ALA A 297 -11.09 3.40 2.00
CA ALA A 297 -11.55 4.64 1.38
C ALA A 297 -12.45 4.37 0.17
N GLY A 298 -12.14 3.32 -0.61
CA GLY A 298 -13.01 2.83 -1.68
C GLY A 298 -14.37 2.39 -1.15
N SER A 299 -14.39 1.51 -0.13
CA SER A 299 -15.64 1.01 0.47
C SER A 299 -16.57 2.13 0.96
N VAL A 300 -16.03 3.18 1.60
CA VAL A 300 -16.82 4.35 2.04
C VAL A 300 -17.42 5.12 0.86
N LEU A 301 -16.65 5.29 -0.22
CA LEU A 301 -17.12 5.94 -1.44
C LEU A 301 -18.12 5.08 -2.22
N ASP A 302 -18.12 3.76 -2.03
CA ASP A 302 -18.97 2.80 -2.74
C ASP A 302 -20.37 2.64 -2.10
N VAL A 303 -20.53 2.88 -0.79
CA VAL A 303 -21.83 2.76 -0.07
C VAL A 303 -22.99 3.58 -0.68
N PRO A 304 -22.83 4.86 -1.07
CA PRO A 304 -23.92 5.62 -1.71
C PRO A 304 -24.40 4.99 -3.03
N PHE A 305 -23.51 4.29 -3.74
CA PHE A 305 -23.84 3.66 -5.02
C PHE A 305 -24.52 2.30 -4.86
N SER A 306 -24.38 1.64 -3.71
CA SER A 306 -25.24 0.50 -3.36
C SER A 306 -26.72 0.88 -3.42
N VAL A 307 -27.11 2.08 -2.99
CA VAL A 307 -28.51 2.55 -3.06
C VAL A 307 -28.98 2.66 -4.52
N LEU A 308 -28.11 3.13 -5.42
CA LEU A 308 -28.40 3.20 -6.86
C LEU A 308 -28.52 1.79 -7.49
N ILE A 309 -27.69 0.83 -7.08
CA ILE A 309 -27.81 -0.57 -7.51
C ILE A 309 -29.12 -1.19 -7.00
N ILE A 310 -29.52 -0.93 -5.75
CA ILE A 310 -30.81 -1.38 -5.20
C ILE A 310 -31.97 -0.76 -5.98
N GLY A 311 -31.91 0.54 -6.30
CA GLY A 311 -32.89 1.22 -7.15
C GLY A 311 -33.01 0.59 -8.55
N LEU A 312 -31.89 0.13 -9.13
CA LEU A 312 -31.90 -0.62 -10.38
C LEU A 312 -32.56 -2.00 -10.23
N VAL A 313 -32.41 -2.70 -9.10
CA VAL A 313 -33.12 -3.97 -8.85
C VAL A 313 -34.64 -3.74 -8.77
N TYR A 314 -35.10 -2.64 -8.16
CA TYR A 314 -36.53 -2.25 -8.22
C TYR A 314 -37.00 -1.99 -9.66
N LEU A 315 -36.18 -1.34 -10.49
CA LEU A 315 -36.50 -1.09 -11.90
C LEU A 315 -36.60 -2.39 -12.72
N LEU A 316 -35.73 -3.38 -12.45
CA LEU A 316 -35.63 -4.62 -13.22
C LEU A 316 -36.58 -5.73 -12.75
N ALA A 317 -36.85 -5.83 -11.44
CA ALA A 317 -37.56 -6.95 -10.82
C ALA A 317 -38.63 -6.52 -9.79
N GLY A 318 -39.04 -5.24 -9.81
CA GLY A 318 -40.14 -4.72 -9.01
C GLY A 318 -39.99 -5.00 -7.51
N PRO A 319 -40.93 -5.74 -6.87
CA PRO A 319 -40.91 -5.98 -5.43
C PRO A 319 -39.68 -6.77 -4.95
N LEU A 320 -38.94 -7.45 -5.82
CA LEU A 320 -37.73 -8.20 -5.45
C LEU A 320 -36.64 -7.29 -4.85
N GLY A 321 -36.65 -5.98 -5.17
CA GLY A 321 -35.77 -4.97 -4.57
C GLY A 321 -35.93 -4.80 -3.05
N LEU A 322 -37.03 -5.27 -2.45
CA LEU A 322 -37.24 -5.28 -0.99
C LEU A 322 -36.21 -6.17 -0.28
N VAL A 323 -35.80 -7.29 -0.87
CA VAL A 323 -34.84 -8.22 -0.23
C VAL A 323 -33.46 -7.58 -0.01
N PRO A 324 -32.80 -6.96 -1.02
CA PRO A 324 -31.61 -6.14 -0.80
C PRO A 324 -31.82 -5.02 0.21
N THR A 325 -32.98 -4.37 0.19
CA THR A 325 -33.29 -3.21 1.06
C THR A 325 -33.33 -3.62 2.53
N ILE A 326 -34.03 -4.72 2.85
CA ILE A 326 -34.13 -5.28 4.20
C ILE A 326 -32.77 -5.78 4.67
N ALA A 327 -32.02 -6.49 3.81
CA ALA A 327 -30.68 -6.98 4.15
C ALA A 327 -29.69 -5.82 4.42
N ALA A 328 -29.71 -4.77 3.60
CA ALA A 328 -28.89 -3.57 3.82
C ALA A 328 -29.26 -2.85 5.13
N LEU A 329 -30.56 -2.70 5.42
CA LEU A 329 -31.03 -2.11 6.67
C LEU A 329 -30.59 -2.93 7.89
N ALA A 330 -30.71 -4.26 7.84
CA ALA A 330 -30.27 -5.16 8.90
C ALA A 330 -28.73 -5.12 9.12
N LEU A 331 -27.93 -5.00 8.05
CA LEU A 331 -26.48 -4.76 8.16
C LEU A 331 -26.17 -3.41 8.82
N VAL A 332 -26.91 -2.34 8.49
CA VAL A 332 -26.76 -1.02 9.12
C VAL A 332 -27.12 -1.06 10.60
N VAL A 333 -28.23 -1.71 10.99
CA VAL A 333 -28.64 -1.90 12.39
C VAL A 333 -27.58 -2.70 13.17
N LEU A 334 -27.07 -3.79 12.61
CA LEU A 334 -25.97 -4.58 13.19
C LEU A 334 -24.72 -3.71 13.42
N GLY A 335 -24.36 -2.86 12.46
CA GLY A 335 -23.26 -1.90 12.58
C GLY A 335 -23.46 -0.85 13.68
N LEU A 336 -24.67 -0.33 13.83
CA LEU A 336 -25.02 0.64 14.89
C LEU A 336 -24.96 0.00 16.28
N VAL A 337 -25.49 -1.20 16.45
CA VAL A 337 -25.44 -1.96 17.73
C VAL A 337 -24.00 -2.33 18.09
N ALA A 338 -23.23 -2.83 17.13
CA ALA A 338 -21.83 -3.24 17.34
C ALA A 338 -20.88 -2.07 17.67
N ARG A 339 -21.24 -0.83 17.28
CA ARG A 339 -20.39 0.37 17.42
C ARG A 339 -19.87 0.60 18.84
N SER A 340 -20.69 0.37 19.86
CA SER A 340 -20.33 0.62 21.26
C SER A 340 -19.29 -0.38 21.77
N GLY A 341 -19.52 -1.67 21.52
CA GLY A 341 -18.59 -2.76 21.85
C GLY A 341 -17.28 -2.66 21.08
N LEU A 342 -17.35 -2.33 19.79
CA LEU A 342 -16.18 -2.16 18.93
C LEU A 342 -15.30 -0.99 19.41
N ARG A 343 -15.90 0.17 19.72
CA ARG A 343 -15.17 1.33 20.27
C ARG A 343 -14.42 0.98 21.56
N ARG A 344 -15.05 0.23 22.46
CA ARG A 344 -14.43 -0.20 23.72
C ARG A 344 -13.23 -1.13 23.45
N ARG A 345 -13.41 -2.16 22.64
CA ARG A 345 -12.36 -3.15 22.32
C ARG A 345 -11.16 -2.52 21.58
N VAL A 346 -11.43 -1.71 20.56
CA VAL A 346 -10.38 -0.96 19.83
C VAL A 346 -9.62 -0.03 20.78
N GLY A 347 -10.30 0.68 21.68
CA GLY A 347 -9.68 1.55 22.68
C GLY A 347 -8.90 0.81 23.78
N GLU A 348 -9.29 -0.41 24.14
CA GLU A 348 -8.52 -1.30 25.04
C GLU A 348 -7.27 -1.86 24.35
N SER A 349 -7.41 -2.35 23.11
CA SER A 349 -6.32 -2.81 22.25
C SER A 349 -5.25 -1.72 22.03
N ALA A 350 -5.66 -0.53 21.60
CA ALA A 350 -4.75 0.60 21.37
C ALA A 350 -3.95 0.97 22.64
N ARG A 351 -4.60 1.02 23.82
CA ARG A 351 -3.92 1.30 25.10
C ARG A 351 -2.93 0.20 25.50
N SER A 352 -3.25 -1.07 25.27
CA SER A 352 -2.32 -2.17 25.56
C SER A 352 -1.14 -2.23 24.59
N VAL A 353 -1.36 -1.90 23.32
CA VAL A 353 -0.27 -1.79 22.32
C VAL A 353 0.67 -0.64 22.66
N ALA A 354 0.13 0.55 22.97
CA ALA A 354 0.93 1.71 23.39
C ALA A 354 1.78 1.38 24.64
N ALA A 355 1.15 0.88 25.71
CA ALA A 355 1.88 0.55 26.94
C ALA A 355 2.93 -0.57 26.79
N ARG A 356 2.84 -1.40 25.74
CA ARG A 356 3.90 -2.36 25.36
C ARG A 356 5.05 -1.66 24.62
N GLN A 357 4.76 -0.71 23.75
CA GLN A 357 5.75 0.11 23.05
C GLN A 357 6.50 1.03 24.01
N ASP A 358 5.81 1.68 24.95
CA ASP A 358 6.40 2.55 25.96
C ASP A 358 7.45 1.80 26.80
N LEU A 359 7.09 0.64 27.34
CA LEU A 359 7.99 -0.20 28.13
C LEU A 359 9.19 -0.71 27.30
N ALA A 360 9.00 -0.99 26.01
CA ALA A 360 10.08 -1.41 25.13
C ALA A 360 11.05 -0.24 24.83
N LEU A 361 10.52 0.97 24.63
CA LEU A 361 11.32 2.18 24.45
C LEU A 361 12.12 2.50 25.71
N GLU A 362 11.49 2.45 26.90
CA GLU A 362 12.14 2.61 28.20
C GLU A 362 13.30 1.60 28.37
N ALA A 363 13.06 0.32 28.10
CA ALA A 363 14.07 -0.73 28.20
C ALA A 363 15.25 -0.56 27.22
N LEU A 364 14.99 -0.07 26.01
CA LEU A 364 16.02 0.20 25.00
C LEU A 364 16.83 1.46 25.33
N THR A 365 16.18 2.54 25.75
CA THR A 365 16.83 3.79 26.19
C THR A 365 17.77 3.52 27.36
N HIS A 366 17.37 2.67 28.32
CA HIS A 366 18.17 2.35 29.50
C HIS A 366 18.90 0.99 29.41
N HIS A 367 19.11 0.43 28.20
CA HIS A 367 19.64 -0.93 28.03
C HIS A 367 21.00 -1.17 28.73
N ARG A 368 21.88 -0.16 28.78
CA ARG A 368 23.17 -0.24 29.49
C ARG A 368 22.97 -0.46 30.99
N LEU A 369 22.03 0.25 31.61
CA LEU A 369 21.68 0.09 33.02
C LEU A 369 21.08 -1.29 33.30
N LEU A 370 20.27 -1.83 32.39
CA LEU A 370 19.72 -3.18 32.52
C LEU A 370 20.81 -4.25 32.48
N ARG A 371 21.86 -4.06 31.66
CA ARG A 371 23.05 -4.93 31.66
C ARG A 371 23.85 -4.82 32.96
N THR A 372 24.18 -3.61 33.42
CA THR A 372 25.03 -3.44 34.62
C THR A 372 24.34 -3.85 35.92
N THR A 373 23.01 -3.78 35.97
CA THR A 373 22.19 -4.25 37.11
C THR A 373 21.79 -5.72 37.03
N GLY A 374 22.10 -6.43 35.94
CA GLY A 374 21.66 -7.81 35.70
C GLY A 374 20.14 -7.99 35.55
N SER A 375 19.36 -6.91 35.49
CA SER A 375 17.90 -6.94 35.65
C SER A 375 17.10 -7.28 34.37
N ILE A 376 17.79 -7.68 33.30
CA ILE A 376 17.19 -7.99 31.98
C ILE A 376 16.05 -9.02 32.09
N ALA A 377 16.21 -10.08 32.89
CA ALA A 377 15.18 -11.11 33.06
C ALA A 377 13.86 -10.54 33.61
N THR A 378 13.94 -9.65 34.62
CA THR A 378 12.78 -8.97 35.21
C THR A 378 12.08 -8.07 34.18
N TRP A 379 12.84 -7.38 33.34
CA TRP A 379 12.29 -6.53 32.28
C TRP A 379 11.69 -7.34 31.12
N LEU A 380 12.28 -8.47 30.75
CA LEU A 380 11.69 -9.43 29.82
C LEU A 380 10.38 -10.01 30.37
N ALA A 381 10.30 -10.30 31.67
CA ALA A 381 9.05 -10.72 32.32
C ALA A 381 7.96 -9.62 32.28
N ARG A 382 8.30 -8.37 32.64
CA ARG A 382 7.39 -7.21 32.50
C ARG A 382 6.91 -7.03 31.05
N TYR A 383 7.82 -7.14 30.09
CA TYR A 383 7.51 -7.06 28.66
C TYR A 383 6.60 -8.22 28.22
N ARG A 384 6.88 -9.46 28.63
CA ARG A 384 6.05 -10.65 28.33
C ARG A 384 4.61 -10.46 28.80
N VAL A 385 4.39 -9.94 30.01
CA VAL A 385 3.03 -9.66 30.52
C VAL A 385 2.32 -8.59 29.68
N ARG A 386 3.00 -7.48 29.36
CA ARG A 386 2.43 -6.42 28.50
C ARG A 386 2.17 -6.91 27.06
N ALA A 387 3.04 -7.76 26.53
CA ALA A 387 2.90 -8.39 25.23
C ALA A 387 1.70 -9.35 25.17
N ILE A 388 1.53 -10.22 26.17
CA ILE A 388 0.38 -11.12 26.30
C ILE A 388 -0.93 -10.31 26.41
N ASN A 389 -0.96 -9.23 27.21
CA ASN A 389 -2.15 -8.39 27.35
C ASN A 389 -2.49 -7.66 26.03
N ALA A 390 -1.49 -7.12 25.32
CA ALA A 390 -1.69 -6.52 24.01
C ALA A 390 -2.16 -7.53 22.96
N ALA A 391 -1.59 -8.75 22.95
CA ALA A 391 -2.01 -9.83 22.07
C ALA A 391 -3.45 -10.27 22.35
N ARG A 392 -3.82 -10.47 23.63
CA ARG A 392 -5.20 -10.80 24.05
C ARG A 392 -6.20 -9.71 23.66
N ALA A 393 -5.89 -8.43 23.90
CA ALA A 393 -6.78 -7.33 23.55
C ALA A 393 -6.94 -7.16 22.02
N THR A 394 -5.84 -7.35 21.26
CA THR A 394 -5.87 -7.33 19.79
C THR A 394 -6.67 -8.50 19.23
N HIS A 395 -6.43 -9.71 19.72
CA HIS A 395 -7.19 -10.90 19.33
C HIS A 395 -8.66 -10.77 19.69
N ALA A 396 -9.01 -10.33 20.90
CA ALA A 396 -10.40 -10.08 21.32
C ALA A 396 -11.10 -8.96 20.52
N THR A 397 -10.33 -8.07 19.86
CA THR A 397 -10.85 -7.08 18.91
C THR A 397 -11.07 -7.72 17.54
N ASN A 398 -10.06 -8.43 17.01
CA ASN A 398 -10.13 -9.09 15.71
C ASN A 398 -11.19 -10.19 15.65
N SER A 399 -11.31 -11.02 16.69
CA SER A 399 -12.35 -12.06 16.78
C SER A 399 -13.76 -11.46 16.91
N TYR A 400 -13.90 -10.28 17.52
CA TYR A 400 -15.19 -9.56 17.55
C TYR A 400 -15.55 -8.99 16.17
N ILE A 401 -14.58 -8.42 15.45
CA ILE A 401 -14.76 -7.98 14.05
C ILE A 401 -15.07 -9.19 13.14
N GLY A 402 -14.38 -10.31 13.33
CA GLY A 402 -14.60 -11.56 12.61
C GLY A 402 -16.00 -12.12 12.82
N LEU A 403 -16.49 -12.17 14.06
CA LEU A 403 -17.86 -12.59 14.39
C LEU A 403 -18.90 -11.70 13.69
N LEU A 404 -18.72 -10.37 13.70
CA LEU A 404 -19.59 -9.45 12.95
C LEU A 404 -19.52 -9.71 11.44
N GLY A 405 -18.34 -10.02 10.90
CA GLY A 405 -18.15 -10.43 9.51
C GLY A 405 -18.89 -11.71 9.14
N VAL A 406 -18.87 -12.73 10.02
CA VAL A 406 -19.61 -14.00 9.84
C VAL A 406 -21.12 -13.76 9.88
N ILE A 407 -21.63 -12.97 10.84
CA ILE A 407 -23.05 -12.61 10.90
C ILE A 407 -23.47 -11.83 9.65
N ALA A 408 -22.65 -10.88 9.21
CA ALA A 408 -22.90 -10.11 7.99
C ALA A 408 -22.90 -11.00 6.72
N GLN A 409 -21.96 -11.95 6.63
CA GLN A 409 -21.92 -12.91 5.51
C GLN A 409 -23.14 -13.84 5.52
N ALA A 410 -23.53 -14.35 6.70
CA ALA A 410 -24.73 -15.18 6.83
C ALA A 410 -25.98 -14.41 6.38
N LEU A 411 -26.13 -13.15 6.76
CA LEU A 411 -27.23 -12.28 6.32
C LEU A 411 -27.23 -12.05 4.79
N VAL A 412 -26.06 -11.88 4.17
CA VAL A 412 -25.92 -11.78 2.70
C VAL A 412 -26.35 -13.09 2.03
N VAL A 413 -25.86 -14.25 2.50
CA VAL A 413 -26.21 -15.56 1.94
C VAL A 413 -27.71 -15.84 2.09
N SER A 414 -28.29 -15.59 3.27
CA SER A 414 -29.74 -15.71 3.52
C SER A 414 -30.56 -14.79 2.62
N SER A 415 -30.08 -13.56 2.35
CA SER A 415 -30.74 -12.67 1.39
C SER A 415 -30.67 -13.18 -0.05
N GLY A 416 -29.60 -13.89 -0.42
CA GLY A 416 -29.48 -14.60 -1.70
C GLY A 416 -30.50 -15.73 -1.84
N VAL A 417 -30.62 -16.57 -0.81
CA VAL A 417 -31.62 -17.66 -0.76
C VAL A 417 -33.05 -17.10 -0.81
N ALA A 418 -33.33 -16.03 -0.05
CA ALA A 418 -34.64 -15.35 -0.10
C ALA A 418 -34.92 -14.75 -1.50
N THR A 419 -33.91 -14.15 -2.15
CA THR A 419 -34.03 -13.62 -3.52
C THR A 419 -34.29 -14.72 -4.53
N LEU A 420 -33.68 -15.90 -4.37
CA LEU A 420 -33.98 -17.06 -5.21
C LEU A 420 -35.41 -17.56 -4.98
N TRP A 421 -35.88 -17.62 -3.73
CA TRP A 421 -37.24 -18.09 -3.41
C TRP A 421 -38.34 -17.14 -3.92
N PHE A 422 -38.28 -15.85 -3.57
CA PHE A 422 -39.23 -14.83 -4.04
C PHE A 422 -39.09 -14.54 -5.54
N GLY A 423 -37.88 -14.66 -6.08
CA GLY A 423 -37.62 -14.46 -7.49
C GLY A 423 -38.13 -15.61 -8.35
N ALA A 424 -37.95 -16.86 -7.92
CA ALA A 424 -38.49 -18.03 -8.62
C ALA A 424 -40.02 -18.02 -8.67
N SER A 425 -40.71 -17.60 -7.59
CA SER A 425 -42.16 -17.45 -7.63
C SER A 425 -42.62 -16.33 -8.57
N LEU A 426 -41.87 -15.23 -8.68
CA LEU A 426 -42.15 -14.15 -9.64
C LEU A 426 -41.90 -14.59 -11.10
N VAL A 427 -40.91 -15.47 -11.34
CA VAL A 427 -40.67 -16.10 -12.65
C VAL A 427 -41.80 -17.08 -13.00
N MET A 428 -42.22 -17.95 -12.06
CA MET A 428 -43.35 -18.87 -12.27
C MET A 428 -44.67 -18.13 -12.52
N ALA A 429 -44.86 -16.94 -11.94
CA ALA A 429 -45.98 -16.06 -12.20
C ALA A 429 -45.87 -15.25 -13.52
N GLY A 430 -44.79 -15.42 -14.31
CA GLY A 430 -44.55 -14.70 -15.56
C GLY A 430 -44.19 -13.22 -15.39
N GLY A 431 -43.97 -12.74 -14.17
CA GLY A 431 -43.65 -11.34 -13.87
C GLY A 431 -42.17 -10.98 -13.97
N LEU A 432 -41.29 -11.98 -14.13
CA LEU A 432 -39.83 -11.81 -14.25
C LEU A 432 -39.26 -12.89 -15.18
N SER A 433 -38.21 -12.55 -15.95
CA SER A 433 -37.48 -13.54 -16.76
C SER A 433 -36.44 -14.31 -15.94
N VAL A 434 -36.02 -15.48 -16.41
CA VAL A 434 -34.95 -16.27 -15.77
C VAL A 434 -33.63 -15.47 -15.75
N GLY A 435 -33.28 -14.76 -16.83
CA GLY A 435 -32.14 -13.86 -16.86
C GLY A 435 -32.29 -12.68 -15.89
N GLY A 436 -33.49 -12.13 -15.75
CA GLY A 436 -33.80 -11.05 -14.81
C GLY A 436 -33.63 -11.46 -13.34
N LEU A 437 -34.00 -12.70 -13.00
CA LEU A 437 -33.73 -13.28 -11.68
C LEU A 437 -32.23 -13.43 -11.41
N ILE A 438 -31.48 -14.04 -12.33
CA ILE A 438 -30.03 -14.23 -12.18
C ILE A 438 -29.31 -12.89 -12.06
N ALA A 439 -29.67 -11.91 -12.90
CA ALA A 439 -29.10 -10.57 -12.85
C ALA A 439 -29.43 -9.84 -11.54
N SER A 440 -30.67 -9.95 -11.04
CA SER A 440 -31.07 -9.39 -9.75
C SER A 440 -30.29 -10.01 -8.59
N MET A 441 -30.00 -11.31 -8.65
CA MET A 441 -29.17 -11.99 -7.64
C MET A 441 -27.70 -11.54 -7.71
N ILE A 442 -27.12 -11.29 -8.90
CA ILE A 442 -25.77 -10.72 -9.01
C ILE A 442 -25.76 -9.27 -8.45
N LEU A 443 -26.75 -8.46 -8.81
CA LEU A 443 -26.86 -7.07 -8.34
C LEU A 443 -27.05 -6.97 -6.82
N LEU A 444 -27.80 -7.89 -6.20
CA LEU A 444 -27.93 -8.04 -4.75
C LEU A 444 -26.55 -8.19 -4.08
N TRP A 445 -25.72 -9.12 -4.55
CA TRP A 445 -24.40 -9.37 -3.96
C TRP A 445 -23.49 -8.15 -4.11
N ARG A 446 -23.55 -7.46 -5.26
CA ARG A 446 -22.83 -6.20 -5.49
C ARG A 446 -23.32 -5.06 -4.60
N ALA A 447 -24.63 -4.94 -4.39
CA ALA A 447 -25.22 -3.92 -3.53
C ALA A 447 -24.84 -4.12 -2.05
N LEU A 448 -24.80 -5.35 -1.56
CA LEU A 448 -24.52 -5.66 -0.16
C LEU A 448 -23.02 -5.66 0.20
N ALA A 449 -22.11 -5.89 -0.76
CA ALA A 449 -20.68 -5.97 -0.50
C ALA A 449 -20.05 -4.72 0.18
N PRO A 450 -20.41 -3.46 -0.17
CA PRO A 450 -19.94 -2.27 0.57
C PRO A 450 -20.45 -2.20 2.01
N PHE A 451 -21.68 -2.65 2.27
CA PHE A 451 -22.23 -2.74 3.64
C PHE A 451 -21.50 -3.81 4.47
N GLN A 452 -21.22 -4.98 3.90
CA GLN A 452 -20.41 -6.02 4.55
C GLN A 452 -18.98 -5.52 4.83
N SER A 453 -18.36 -4.80 3.89
CA SER A 453 -17.03 -4.21 4.07
C SER A 453 -17.00 -3.12 5.15
N SER A 454 -18.14 -2.49 5.45
CA SER A 454 -18.23 -1.36 6.38
C SER A 454 -17.90 -1.75 7.84
N PHE A 455 -17.96 -3.02 8.23
CA PHE A 455 -17.53 -3.45 9.58
C PHE A 455 -16.02 -3.27 9.80
N MET A 456 -15.20 -3.53 8.78
CA MET A 456 -13.75 -3.27 8.81
C MET A 456 -13.46 -1.76 8.85
N VAL A 457 -14.23 -0.98 8.07
CA VAL A 457 -14.17 0.49 8.06
C VAL A 457 -14.53 1.06 9.44
N LEU A 458 -15.58 0.55 10.09
CA LEU A 458 -16.02 0.99 11.42
C LEU A 458 -14.91 0.82 12.46
N ALA A 459 -14.25 -0.35 12.49
CA ALA A 459 -13.13 -0.61 13.40
C ALA A 459 -11.98 0.38 13.17
N ARG A 460 -11.57 0.57 11.91
CA ARG A 460 -10.50 1.49 11.54
C ARG A 460 -10.87 2.95 11.78
N SER A 461 -12.15 3.32 11.64
CA SER A 461 -12.62 4.70 11.84
C SER A 461 -12.45 5.17 13.28
N GLU A 462 -12.62 4.32 14.29
CA GLU A 462 -12.36 4.69 15.68
C GLU A 462 -10.85 4.78 15.97
N GLN A 463 -10.03 3.91 15.35
CA GLN A 463 -8.57 4.02 15.43
C GLN A 463 -8.09 5.37 14.85
N VAL A 464 -8.52 5.71 13.63
CA VAL A 464 -8.26 7.01 12.98
C VAL A 464 -8.78 8.17 13.84
N ARG A 465 -9.96 8.05 14.45
CA ARG A 465 -10.50 9.07 15.36
C ARG A 465 -9.69 9.23 16.66
N SER A 466 -9.02 8.18 17.13
CA SER A 466 -8.02 8.31 18.22
C SER A 466 -6.83 9.14 17.75
N SER A 467 -6.21 8.75 16.63
CA SER A 467 -5.05 9.45 16.06
C SER A 467 -5.35 10.92 15.75
N VAL A 468 -6.52 11.23 15.18
CA VAL A 468 -6.96 12.61 14.94
C VAL A 468 -7.07 13.40 16.24
N ARG A 469 -7.67 12.85 17.30
CA ARG A 469 -7.71 13.51 18.63
C ARG A 469 -6.32 13.71 19.25
N GLN A 470 -5.37 12.81 19.02
CA GLN A 470 -3.99 12.94 19.49
C GLN A 470 -3.25 14.07 18.73
N ILE A 471 -3.44 14.15 17.41
CA ILE A 471 -2.87 15.20 16.55
C ILE A 471 -3.51 16.56 16.87
N ASP A 472 -4.84 16.65 16.97
CA ASP A 472 -5.54 17.90 17.29
C ASP A 472 -5.07 18.45 18.65
N ARG A 473 -4.98 17.63 19.70
CA ARG A 473 -4.42 18.04 21.01
C ARG A 473 -2.98 18.55 20.92
N LEU A 474 -2.14 17.95 20.09
CA LEU A 474 -0.78 18.44 19.85
C LEU A 474 -0.79 19.77 19.07
N MET A 475 -1.72 19.93 18.15
CA MET A 475 -1.89 21.17 17.38
C MET A 475 -2.61 22.28 18.15
N GLU A 476 -3.32 21.98 19.23
CA GLU A 476 -3.89 22.93 20.20
C GLU A 476 -2.83 23.51 21.15
N LEU A 477 -1.67 22.85 21.32
CA LEU A 477 -0.59 23.39 22.15
C LEU A 477 -0.05 24.72 21.60
N VAL A 478 0.00 25.72 22.47
CA VAL A 478 0.49 27.07 22.14
C VAL A 478 2.00 26.99 21.84
N PRO A 479 2.45 27.41 20.64
CA PRO A 479 3.86 27.46 20.31
C PRO A 479 4.54 28.62 21.04
N GLU A 480 5.84 28.53 21.25
CA GLU A 480 6.60 29.55 21.98
C GLU A 480 6.60 30.93 21.29
N GLN A 481 6.49 30.97 19.96
CA GLN A 481 6.42 32.17 19.13
C GLN A 481 4.98 32.59 18.75
N ALA A 482 3.97 32.26 19.56
CA ALA A 482 2.56 32.45 19.19
C ALA A 482 2.14 33.91 18.94
N ASP A 483 2.82 34.89 19.53
CA ASP A 483 2.35 36.28 19.64
C ASP A 483 3.43 37.26 19.14
N ARG A 484 3.69 37.27 17.83
CA ARG A 484 4.74 38.12 17.23
C ARG A 484 4.38 39.61 17.20
N ALA A 485 3.10 39.96 17.34
CA ALA A 485 2.61 41.34 17.22
C ALA A 485 3.10 42.27 18.35
N THR A 486 3.50 41.72 19.49
CA THR A 486 3.86 42.47 20.72
C THR A 486 5.36 42.49 21.02
N VAL A 487 6.18 41.90 20.14
CA VAL A 487 7.52 41.43 20.46
C VAL A 487 8.60 42.23 19.73
N ARG A 488 9.66 42.63 20.45
CA ARG A 488 10.76 43.45 19.88
C ARG A 488 11.97 42.61 19.47
N PRO A 489 12.62 42.92 18.33
CA PRO A 489 13.91 42.34 17.98
C PRO A 489 14.99 42.79 18.97
N VAL A 490 15.90 41.89 19.30
CA VAL A 490 16.98 42.13 20.26
C VAL A 490 18.12 42.89 19.56
N ARG A 491 18.36 44.15 19.96
CA ARG A 491 19.46 44.98 19.45
C ARG A 491 20.14 45.71 20.61
N GLY A 492 21.47 45.66 20.66
CA GLY A 492 22.28 46.48 21.58
C GLY A 492 22.18 46.09 23.07
N VAL A 493 21.90 44.82 23.39
CA VAL A 493 21.91 44.32 24.76
C VAL A 493 23.31 44.45 25.35
N ARG A 494 23.42 45.12 26.50
CA ARG A 494 24.66 45.26 27.29
C ARG A 494 24.87 44.07 28.21
N GLY A 495 23.78 43.50 28.72
CA GLY A 495 23.80 42.25 29.48
C GLY A 495 23.62 42.41 30.99
N ALA A 496 23.12 43.54 31.49
CA ALA A 496 22.75 43.65 32.89
C ALA A 496 21.53 42.76 33.18
N VAL A 497 21.57 41.93 34.22
CA VAL A 497 20.53 40.93 34.53
C VAL A 497 19.91 41.20 35.90
N GLY A 498 18.61 41.44 35.93
CA GLY A 498 17.83 41.60 37.15
C GLY A 498 16.78 40.50 37.30
N VAL A 499 16.70 39.88 38.47
CA VAL A 499 15.61 38.95 38.82
C VAL A 499 14.82 39.57 39.97
N THR A 500 13.49 39.58 39.88
CA THR A 500 12.64 40.23 40.88
C THR A 500 11.54 39.28 41.36
N ARG A 501 11.64 38.82 42.61
CA ARG A 501 10.68 37.95 43.31
C ARG A 501 10.24 36.73 42.50
N PHE A 502 11.17 36.12 41.77
CA PHE A 502 10.89 35.05 40.82
C PHE A 502 10.63 33.72 41.54
N SER A 503 9.47 33.12 41.26
CA SER A 503 9.11 31.79 41.78
C SER A 503 8.68 30.88 40.63
N MET A 504 9.10 29.61 40.69
CA MET A 504 8.92 28.65 39.59
C MET A 504 8.75 27.22 40.11
N ARG A 505 7.91 26.45 39.42
CA ARG A 505 7.56 25.05 39.72
C ARG A 505 7.40 24.28 38.40
N TYR A 506 7.92 23.05 38.29
CA TYR A 506 7.89 22.27 37.04
C TYR A 506 6.54 21.58 36.77
N GLY A 507 5.86 21.11 37.80
CA GLY A 507 4.48 20.60 37.74
C GLY A 507 3.61 21.22 38.83
N PRO A 508 2.27 21.08 38.78
CA PRO A 508 1.40 21.61 39.83
C PRO A 508 1.72 21.04 41.23
N ASP A 509 2.05 19.74 41.29
CA ASP A 509 2.21 19.00 42.56
C ASP A 509 3.68 18.89 43.04
N SER A 510 4.67 19.24 42.21
CA SER A 510 6.10 19.21 42.59
C SER A 510 6.49 20.42 43.44
N GLU A 511 7.41 20.32 44.40
CA GLU A 511 7.87 21.51 45.17
C GLU A 511 8.40 22.66 44.29
N PRO A 512 8.35 23.94 44.76
CA PRO A 512 8.93 25.07 44.04
C PRO A 512 10.44 24.89 43.86
N ALA A 513 10.91 24.93 42.61
CA ALA A 513 12.34 24.87 42.30
C ALA A 513 13.06 26.21 42.59
N LEU A 514 12.31 27.32 42.54
CA LEU A 514 12.75 28.65 42.98
C LEU A 514 11.59 29.33 43.72
N LEU A 515 11.90 30.07 44.78
CA LEU A 515 10.91 30.74 45.64
C LEU A 515 11.37 32.17 45.99
N GLY A 516 10.75 33.17 45.35
CA GLY A 516 10.97 34.59 45.65
C GLY A 516 12.35 35.16 45.28
N VAL A 517 13.15 34.46 44.46
CA VAL A 517 14.53 34.83 44.13
C VAL A 517 14.61 36.26 43.57
N SER A 518 15.53 37.05 44.12
CA SER A 518 15.79 38.43 43.69
C SER A 518 17.30 38.70 43.70
N LEU A 519 17.83 39.30 42.63
CA LEU A 519 19.25 39.64 42.46
C LEU A 519 19.43 40.66 41.32
N GLU A 520 20.50 41.45 41.36
CA GLU A 520 20.87 42.40 40.29
C GLU A 520 22.38 42.31 39.98
N VAL A 521 22.68 42.11 38.70
CA VAL A 521 24.01 41.86 38.14
C VAL A 521 24.26 42.85 37.02
N GLU A 522 25.38 43.56 37.10
CA GLU A 522 25.78 44.57 36.13
C GLU A 522 26.40 43.95 34.88
N ALA A 523 26.40 44.71 33.78
CA ALA A 523 26.98 44.26 32.53
C ALA A 523 28.49 43.97 32.66
N GLY A 524 28.91 42.76 32.31
CA GLY A 524 30.32 42.34 32.34
C GLY A 524 30.79 41.69 33.64
N GLU A 525 29.94 41.62 34.68
CA GLU A 525 30.28 40.93 35.94
C GLU A 525 30.28 39.40 35.79
N VAL A 526 31.17 38.73 36.53
CA VAL A 526 31.16 37.27 36.69
C VAL A 526 30.52 36.91 38.03
N VAL A 527 29.52 36.03 38.01
CA VAL A 527 28.75 35.57 39.17
C VAL A 527 28.93 34.07 39.36
N ALA A 528 29.53 33.67 40.47
CA ALA A 528 29.60 32.27 40.88
C ALA A 528 28.29 31.86 41.57
N VAL A 529 27.56 30.89 40.99
CA VAL A 529 26.32 30.35 41.57
C VAL A 529 26.64 29.05 42.31
N VAL A 530 26.51 29.09 43.63
CA VAL A 530 26.85 28.00 44.56
C VAL A 530 25.61 27.55 45.33
N GLY A 531 25.66 26.36 45.91
CA GLY A 531 24.56 25.79 46.69
C GLY A 531 24.48 24.27 46.57
N ALA A 532 23.70 23.63 47.44
CA ALA A 532 23.52 22.17 47.42
C ALA A 532 22.89 21.66 46.11
N ASN A 533 23.02 20.36 45.85
CA ASN A 533 22.31 19.73 44.74
C ASN A 533 20.79 19.83 44.97
N GLY A 534 20.04 20.14 43.90
CA GLY A 534 18.60 20.44 44.01
C GLY A 534 18.25 21.83 44.55
N ALA A 535 19.21 22.69 44.92
CA ALA A 535 18.91 24.03 45.46
C ALA A 535 18.33 25.05 44.46
N GLY A 536 18.14 24.68 43.19
CA GLY A 536 17.55 25.52 42.14
C GLY A 536 18.55 26.13 41.14
N LYS A 537 19.87 25.89 41.29
CA LYS A 537 20.96 26.50 40.49
C LYS A 537 20.70 26.52 38.97
N SER A 538 20.55 25.34 38.37
CA SER A 538 20.26 25.15 36.94
C SER A 538 18.89 25.70 36.53
N THR A 539 17.92 25.72 37.44
CA THR A 539 16.60 26.33 37.17
C THR A 539 16.70 27.85 37.09
N LEU A 540 17.56 28.48 37.89
CA LEU A 540 17.86 29.91 37.79
C LEU A 540 18.55 30.22 36.46
N ILE A 541 19.56 29.43 36.07
CA ILE A 541 20.18 29.56 34.75
C ILE A 541 19.15 29.42 33.62
N LYS A 542 18.28 28.40 33.65
CA LYS A 542 17.22 28.20 32.64
C LYS A 542 16.18 29.33 32.63
N ALA A 543 15.92 29.98 33.77
CA ALA A 543 15.07 31.16 33.85
C ALA A 543 15.72 32.39 33.20
N VAL A 544 17.02 32.63 33.45
CA VAL A 544 17.80 33.69 32.77
C VAL A 544 17.94 33.39 31.28
N ALA A 545 18.08 32.12 30.88
CA ALA A 545 18.07 31.69 29.47
C ALA A 545 16.70 31.85 28.77
N GLY A 546 15.65 32.23 29.49
CA GLY A 546 14.28 32.29 28.97
C GLY A 546 13.73 30.93 28.51
N MET A 547 14.27 29.82 29.00
CA MET A 547 13.79 28.46 28.72
C MET A 547 12.62 28.06 29.64
N VAL A 548 12.57 28.69 30.81
CA VAL A 548 11.58 28.45 31.87
C VAL A 548 10.91 29.78 32.23
N ARG A 549 9.58 29.76 32.42
CA ARG A 549 8.79 30.93 32.85
C ARG A 549 8.39 30.79 34.32
N GLY A 550 8.47 31.90 35.06
CA GLY A 550 8.05 31.96 36.46
C GLY A 550 6.52 32.02 36.60
N GLN A 551 6.02 31.46 37.71
CA GLN A 551 4.62 31.59 38.13
C GLN A 551 4.36 32.98 38.71
N THR A 552 5.34 33.53 39.43
CA THR A 552 5.33 34.91 39.95
C THR A 552 6.72 35.55 39.77
N GLY A 553 6.76 36.88 39.83
CA GLY A 553 7.97 37.67 39.58
C GLY A 553 8.30 37.83 38.09
N MET A 554 9.52 38.29 37.80
CA MET A 554 10.03 38.49 36.45
C MET A 554 11.56 38.44 36.40
N VAL A 555 12.09 38.10 35.23
CA VAL A 555 13.50 38.30 34.87
C VAL A 555 13.56 39.47 33.88
N LYS A 556 14.56 40.34 34.05
CA LYS A 556 14.81 41.51 33.23
C LYS A 556 16.23 41.45 32.67
N VAL A 557 16.41 41.90 31.44
CA VAL A 557 17.72 42.21 30.85
C VAL A 557 17.72 43.67 30.42
N ASP A 558 18.75 44.42 30.83
CA ASP A 558 18.87 45.87 30.64
C ASP A 558 17.58 46.64 31.05
N GLY A 559 16.96 46.21 32.16
CA GLY A 559 15.70 46.75 32.69
C GLY A 559 14.42 46.28 32.00
N MET A 560 14.49 45.59 30.85
CA MET A 560 13.33 45.09 30.10
C MET A 560 13.01 43.63 30.47
N ASP A 561 11.74 43.34 30.77
CA ASP A 561 11.25 41.99 31.02
C ASP A 561 11.50 41.06 29.82
N ILE A 562 12.13 39.91 30.06
CA ILE A 562 12.51 38.97 28.99
C ILE A 562 11.33 38.47 28.15
N ARG A 563 10.11 38.52 28.71
CA ARG A 563 8.86 38.14 28.03
C ARG A 563 8.47 39.08 26.88
N ARG A 564 9.15 40.24 26.72
CA ARG A 564 8.93 41.21 25.63
C ARG A 564 9.88 41.04 24.43
N PHE A 565 10.92 40.21 24.57
CA PHE A 565 11.82 39.86 23.47
C PHE A 565 11.31 38.62 22.72
N ASP A 566 11.71 38.47 21.45
CA ASP A 566 11.44 37.22 20.73
C ASP A 566 12.28 36.09 21.39
N PRO A 567 11.69 34.94 21.77
CA PRO A 567 12.42 33.89 22.48
C PRO A 567 13.62 33.32 21.71
N VAL A 568 13.62 33.38 20.37
CA VAL A 568 14.74 32.93 19.54
C VAL A 568 15.79 34.03 19.44
N GLU A 569 15.41 35.29 19.18
CA GLU A 569 16.38 36.42 19.19
C GLU A 569 17.02 36.61 20.58
N TYR A 570 16.27 36.43 21.65
CA TYR A 570 16.78 36.48 23.02
C TYR A 570 17.84 35.40 23.28
N ARG A 571 17.58 34.16 22.88
CA ARG A 571 18.56 33.06 22.98
C ARG A 571 19.73 33.19 21.99
N ARG A 572 19.62 34.00 20.94
CA ARG A 572 20.76 34.39 20.10
C ARG A 572 21.69 35.37 20.83
N ALA A 573 21.18 36.18 21.76
CA ALA A 573 21.96 37.04 22.65
C ALA A 573 22.49 36.33 23.92
N ILE A 574 22.37 35.01 24.00
CA ILE A 574 22.86 34.19 25.11
C ILE A 574 23.78 33.08 24.57
N ALA A 575 24.90 32.87 25.28
CA ALA A 575 25.72 31.68 25.15
C ALA A 575 25.46 30.76 26.34
N TYR A 576 25.06 29.51 26.08
CA TYR A 576 24.72 28.55 27.14
C TYR A 576 25.52 27.26 26.96
N ALA A 577 26.29 26.89 27.99
CA ALA A 577 26.85 25.56 28.17
C ALA A 577 26.01 24.82 29.23
N PRO A 578 25.24 23.77 28.84
CA PRO A 578 24.54 22.92 29.78
C PRO A 578 25.49 21.95 30.49
N ASP A 579 25.05 21.45 31.64
CA ASP A 579 25.70 20.38 32.43
C ASP A 579 26.05 19.16 31.56
N GLU A 580 25.05 18.54 30.91
CA GLU A 580 25.29 17.50 29.91
C GLU A 580 25.51 18.09 28.49
N ALA A 581 26.78 18.21 28.10
CA ALA A 581 27.16 18.63 26.75
C ALA A 581 26.76 17.59 25.66
N THR A 582 25.90 18.01 24.73
CA THR A 582 25.42 17.18 23.61
C THR A 582 26.07 17.58 22.27
N VAL A 583 26.27 16.59 21.40
CA VAL A 583 26.80 16.77 20.04
C VAL A 583 25.81 16.19 19.02
N PHE A 584 25.65 16.87 17.89
CA PHE A 584 24.84 16.42 16.77
C PHE A 584 25.68 15.57 15.83
N ARG A 585 25.02 14.70 15.05
CA ARG A 585 25.68 13.92 13.99
C ARG A 585 26.17 14.87 12.90
N GLY A 586 27.48 14.96 12.72
CA GLY A 586 28.16 15.95 11.89
C GLY A 586 29.66 16.02 12.24
N THR A 587 30.43 16.88 11.59
CA THR A 587 31.86 17.07 11.93
C THR A 587 32.04 17.88 13.21
N VAL A 588 33.25 17.90 13.78
CA VAL A 588 33.57 18.75 14.95
C VAL A 588 33.37 20.22 14.58
N LEU A 589 33.89 20.66 13.42
CA LEU A 589 33.70 22.00 12.86
C LEU A 589 32.22 22.40 12.80
N GLN A 590 31.38 21.54 12.21
CA GLN A 590 29.94 21.77 12.09
C GLN A 590 29.25 21.83 13.45
N ASN A 591 29.70 21.00 14.41
CA ASN A 591 29.17 21.02 15.77
C ASN A 591 29.47 22.35 16.49
N ILE A 592 30.63 22.98 16.24
CA ILE A 592 30.96 24.29 16.81
C ILE A 592 30.16 25.40 16.10
N GLN A 593 30.07 25.35 14.76
CA GLN A 593 29.29 26.31 13.94
C GLN A 593 27.79 26.37 14.27
N LEU A 594 27.21 25.41 14.99
CA LEU A 594 25.85 25.54 15.54
C LEU A 594 25.68 26.78 16.45
N ALA A 595 26.78 27.31 17.01
CA ALA A 595 26.78 28.55 17.78
C ALA A 595 26.76 29.82 16.93
N ASP A 596 27.24 29.79 15.68
CA ASP A 596 27.00 30.85 14.71
C ASP A 596 27.18 30.33 13.29
N ALA A 597 26.09 30.30 12.53
CA ALA A 597 26.08 29.85 11.15
C ALA A 597 26.88 30.76 10.21
N ALA A 598 27.09 32.02 10.58
CA ALA A 598 27.88 32.98 9.80
C ALA A 598 29.39 32.93 10.11
N ALA A 599 29.83 32.09 11.06
CA ALA A 599 31.22 32.03 11.48
C ALA A 599 32.17 31.51 10.39
N THR A 600 33.28 32.22 10.20
CA THR A 600 34.33 31.78 9.26
C THR A 600 35.14 30.61 9.83
N PRO A 601 35.76 29.76 9.00
CA PRO A 601 36.59 28.64 9.47
C PRO A 601 37.69 29.08 10.44
N GLU A 602 38.28 30.26 10.25
CA GLU A 602 39.33 30.82 11.10
C GLU A 602 38.80 31.14 12.51
N GLN A 603 37.56 31.64 12.60
CA GLN A 603 36.89 31.92 13.88
C GLN A 603 36.57 30.64 14.65
N VAL A 604 36.19 29.57 13.93
CA VAL A 604 35.95 28.24 14.51
C VAL A 604 37.26 27.63 15.03
N THR A 605 38.34 27.71 14.23
CA THR A 605 39.68 27.25 14.62
C THR A 605 40.24 28.03 15.81
N GLU A 606 40.02 29.35 15.87
CA GLU A 606 40.36 30.15 17.05
C GLU A 606 39.59 29.67 18.29
N ALA A 607 38.27 29.54 18.21
CA ALA A 607 37.44 29.08 19.32
C ALA A 607 37.85 27.68 19.81
N ALA A 608 38.19 26.76 18.89
CA ALA A 608 38.69 25.43 19.21
C ALA A 608 40.07 25.46 19.89
N ARG A 609 40.99 26.33 19.45
CA ARG A 609 42.34 26.45 20.05
C ARG A 609 42.27 26.97 21.49
N VAL A 610 41.42 27.97 21.76
CA VAL A 610 41.29 28.59 23.10
C VAL A 610 40.81 27.62 24.16
N VAL A 611 40.01 26.62 23.77
CA VAL A 611 39.50 25.58 24.69
C VAL A 611 40.33 24.29 24.69
N GLY A 612 41.50 24.28 24.05
CA GLY A 612 42.34 23.08 23.92
C GLY A 612 41.70 21.95 23.10
N LEU A 613 40.70 22.24 22.26
CA LEU A 613 40.04 21.24 21.42
C LEU A 613 40.84 20.97 20.14
N LEU A 614 41.71 21.89 19.70
CA LEU A 614 42.47 21.72 18.46
C LEU A 614 43.40 20.50 18.54
N ASP A 615 44.18 20.38 19.63
CA ASP A 615 45.12 19.28 19.82
C ASP A 615 44.41 17.91 19.98
N GLU A 616 43.27 17.88 20.68
CA GLU A 616 42.41 16.69 20.77
C GLU A 616 41.74 16.35 19.42
N ALA A 617 41.42 17.35 18.59
CA ALA A 617 40.80 17.14 17.28
C ALA A 617 41.81 16.68 16.24
N ASP A 618 43.04 17.21 16.24
CA ASP A 618 44.11 16.81 15.32
C ASP A 618 44.64 15.39 15.59
N ALA A 619 44.43 14.87 16.81
CA ALA A 619 44.59 13.45 17.12
C ALA A 619 43.50 12.54 16.51
N LEU A 620 42.41 13.11 15.95
CA LEU A 620 41.37 12.37 15.24
C LEU A 620 41.69 12.26 13.74
N PRO A 621 41.21 11.22 13.02
CA PRO A 621 41.65 10.91 11.65
C PRO A 621 41.44 12.00 10.59
N GLN A 622 40.61 13.02 10.86
CA GLN A 622 40.30 14.11 9.92
C GLN A 622 40.31 15.48 10.61
N GLY A 623 40.99 15.64 11.76
CA GLY A 623 41.02 16.91 12.48
C GLY A 623 39.61 17.38 12.88
N LEU A 624 39.36 18.67 12.72
CA LEU A 624 38.04 19.28 12.88
C LEU A 624 36.96 18.76 11.90
N GLU A 625 37.33 18.13 10.78
CA GLU A 625 36.38 17.48 9.86
C GLU A 625 36.00 16.05 10.27
N THR A 626 36.52 15.54 11.39
CA THR A 626 36.13 14.24 11.93
C THR A 626 34.64 14.19 12.24
N ARG A 627 33.93 13.21 11.66
CA ARG A 627 32.51 12.98 11.92
C ARG A 627 32.25 12.33 13.28
N LEU A 628 31.35 12.94 14.03
CA LEU A 628 30.80 12.46 15.29
C LEU A 628 29.44 11.78 15.07
N GLY A 629 29.14 10.75 15.84
CA GLY A 629 27.78 10.21 16.02
C GLY A 629 27.40 8.98 15.18
N ASP A 630 28.26 8.48 14.30
CA ASP A 630 27.98 7.26 13.51
C ASP A 630 28.50 5.97 14.17
N GLN A 631 29.76 5.94 14.59
CA GLN A 631 30.33 4.89 15.47
C GLN A 631 31.33 5.45 16.51
N SER A 632 31.76 6.71 16.35
CA SER A 632 32.64 7.44 17.26
C SER A 632 31.86 8.08 18.40
N THR A 633 31.95 7.53 19.61
CA THR A 633 31.56 8.25 20.82
C THR A 633 32.62 9.30 21.15
N ALA A 634 32.32 10.58 20.90
CA ALA A 634 33.09 11.68 21.48
C ALA A 634 33.18 11.52 23.00
N SER A 635 34.38 11.64 23.55
CA SER A 635 34.63 11.59 24.99
C SER A 635 33.88 12.73 25.71
N PRO A 636 33.60 12.60 27.02
CA PRO A 636 33.01 13.70 27.79
C PRO A 636 33.80 15.01 27.65
N SER A 637 35.14 14.95 27.76
CA SER A 637 36.05 16.11 27.52
C SER A 637 35.77 16.79 26.18
N ILE A 638 35.78 16.04 25.06
CA ILE A 638 35.55 16.59 23.72
C ILE A 638 34.18 17.28 23.63
N ARG A 639 33.13 16.70 24.22
CA ARG A 639 31.78 17.30 24.20
C ARG A 639 31.74 18.62 24.99
N THR A 640 32.33 18.63 26.18
CA THR A 640 32.39 19.82 27.03
C THR A 640 33.26 20.91 26.38
N ARG A 641 34.42 20.56 25.81
CA ARG A 641 35.26 21.50 25.03
C ARG A 641 34.52 22.03 23.80
N ILE A 642 33.74 21.21 23.06
CA ILE A 642 32.85 21.68 21.99
C ILE A 642 31.79 22.67 22.53
N ALA A 643 31.20 22.42 23.70
CA ALA A 643 30.25 23.34 24.32
C ALA A 643 30.91 24.68 24.72
N LEU A 644 32.15 24.67 25.21
CA LEU A 644 32.91 25.88 25.50
C LEU A 644 33.33 26.64 24.21
N ALA A 645 33.72 25.92 23.15
CA ALA A 645 34.00 26.52 21.84
C ALA A 645 32.75 27.21 21.26
N ARG A 646 31.57 26.60 21.41
CA ARG A 646 30.27 27.22 21.07
C ARG A 646 30.02 28.50 21.85
N VAL A 647 30.33 28.51 23.16
CA VAL A 647 30.18 29.72 24.00
C VAL A 647 31.07 30.86 23.49
N LEU A 648 32.35 30.59 23.21
CA LEU A 648 33.27 31.58 22.66
C LEU A 648 32.84 32.09 21.27
N LEU A 649 32.42 31.18 20.39
CA LEU A 649 32.04 31.53 19.02
C LEU A 649 30.78 32.43 18.98
N ARG A 650 29.82 32.20 19.89
CA ARG A 650 28.58 32.97 19.98
C ARG A 650 28.80 34.45 20.34
N ARG A 651 29.87 34.80 21.07
CA ARG A 651 30.19 36.17 21.53
C ARG A 651 29.00 36.91 22.18
N ALA A 652 28.24 36.21 23.04
CA ALA A 652 27.05 36.76 23.66
C ALA A 652 27.36 37.77 24.79
N PRO A 653 26.54 38.83 24.98
CA PRO A 653 26.63 39.70 26.15
C PRO A 653 26.28 39.00 27.46
N ILE A 654 25.52 37.90 27.42
CA ILE A 654 25.20 37.05 28.58
C ILE A 654 25.70 35.63 28.31
N VAL A 655 26.49 35.10 29.25
CA VAL A 655 27.03 33.74 29.20
C VAL A 655 26.56 32.97 30.43
N LEU A 656 26.05 31.77 30.19
CA LEU A 656 25.50 30.87 31.21
C LEU A 656 26.25 29.55 31.14
N LEU A 657 26.95 29.19 32.22
CA LEU A 657 27.73 27.97 32.34
C LEU A 657 27.17 27.14 33.51
N ASP A 658 26.47 26.06 33.19
CA ASP A 658 25.83 25.17 34.17
C ASP A 658 26.77 23.98 34.41
N GLU A 659 27.43 23.94 35.58
CA GLU A 659 28.43 22.94 35.99
C GLU A 659 29.47 22.53 34.90
N PRO A 660 30.07 23.50 34.16
CA PRO A 660 30.89 23.25 32.95
C PRO A 660 32.20 22.48 33.18
N ALA A 661 32.55 22.20 34.43
CA ALA A 661 33.72 21.42 34.80
C ALA A 661 33.45 19.89 34.85
N GLY A 662 32.21 19.48 34.61
CA GLY A 662 31.80 18.08 34.50
C GLY A 662 32.60 17.33 33.44
N GLY A 663 33.39 16.34 33.86
CA GLY A 663 34.19 15.51 32.97
C GLY A 663 35.42 16.18 32.34
N LEU A 664 35.82 17.37 32.81
CA LEU A 664 37.08 18.00 32.40
C LEU A 664 38.27 17.51 33.25
N ASP A 665 39.38 17.26 32.55
CA ASP A 665 40.71 17.04 33.11
C ASP A 665 41.36 18.37 33.56
N ALA A 666 42.59 18.32 34.07
CA ALA A 666 43.29 19.52 34.54
C ALA A 666 43.49 20.56 33.42
N ALA A 667 43.83 20.10 32.19
CA ALA A 667 43.97 20.98 31.03
C ALA A 667 42.61 21.59 30.62
N GLY A 668 41.52 20.82 30.68
CA GLY A 668 40.16 21.32 30.48
C GLY A 668 39.72 22.37 31.51
N ASP A 669 40.06 22.19 32.79
CA ASP A 669 39.78 23.19 33.84
C ASP A 669 40.56 24.49 33.61
N GLU A 670 41.82 24.40 33.18
CA GLU A 670 42.61 25.58 32.81
C GLU A 670 42.07 26.29 31.56
N ALA A 671 41.60 25.53 30.57
CA ALA A 671 40.89 26.06 29.40
C ALA A 671 39.59 26.78 29.81
N LEU A 672 38.78 26.19 30.69
CA LEU A 672 37.58 26.82 31.25
C LEU A 672 37.90 28.11 32.03
N MET A 673 38.91 28.10 32.89
CA MET A 673 39.38 29.31 33.57
C MET A 673 39.84 30.39 32.59
N THR A 674 40.47 29.99 31.47
CA THR A 674 40.89 30.91 30.41
C THR A 674 39.70 31.50 29.63
N VAL A 675 38.64 30.71 29.41
CA VAL A 675 37.35 31.20 28.88
C VAL A 675 36.74 32.24 29.82
N ILE A 676 36.62 31.92 31.12
CA ILE A 676 36.06 32.85 32.12
C ILE A 676 36.88 34.15 32.18
N ARG A 677 38.22 34.06 32.20
CA ARG A 677 39.12 35.22 32.16
C ARG A 677 38.96 36.08 30.89
N ARG A 678 38.70 35.48 29.72
CA ARG A 678 38.46 36.22 28.46
C ARG A 678 37.06 36.88 28.40
N LEU A 679 36.08 36.34 29.12
CA LEU A 679 34.71 36.87 29.13
C LEU A 679 34.51 37.97 30.18
N LYS A 680 35.24 37.91 31.31
CA LYS A 680 35.17 38.88 32.40
C LYS A 680 35.38 40.33 31.89
N GLY A 681 34.46 41.23 32.24
CA GLY A 681 34.47 42.63 31.79
C GLY A 681 33.95 42.86 30.37
N HIS A 682 33.66 41.79 29.60
CA HIS A 682 33.10 41.88 28.24
C HIS A 682 31.70 41.28 28.12
N SER A 683 31.41 40.25 28.91
CA SER A 683 30.12 39.57 28.98
C SER A 683 29.74 39.32 30.45
N THR A 684 28.46 39.40 30.77
CA THR A 684 27.94 38.98 32.08
C THR A 684 27.93 37.46 32.16
N VAL A 685 28.66 36.86 33.09
CA VAL A 685 28.84 35.40 33.17
C VAL A 685 28.20 34.85 34.44
N PHE A 686 27.23 33.96 34.32
CA PHE A 686 26.79 33.10 35.43
C PHE A 686 27.49 31.75 35.32
N VAL A 687 28.28 31.38 36.33
CA VAL A 687 28.96 30.08 36.40
C VAL A 687 28.48 29.30 37.62
N VAL A 688 27.68 28.26 37.40
CA VAL A 688 27.33 27.29 38.44
C VAL A 688 28.55 26.41 38.68
N THR A 689 29.09 26.41 39.88
CA THR A 689 30.30 25.65 40.17
C THR A 689 30.51 25.38 41.66
N HIS A 690 31.20 24.28 41.94
CA HIS A 690 31.66 23.89 43.27
C HIS A 690 33.17 24.07 43.45
N ARG A 691 33.92 24.45 42.40
CA ARG A 691 35.39 24.54 42.45
C ARG A 691 35.84 25.92 42.97
N PRO A 692 36.65 26.01 44.06
CA PRO A 692 37.14 27.28 44.58
C PRO A 692 37.97 28.09 43.57
N SER A 693 38.63 27.44 42.62
CA SER A 693 39.35 28.09 41.50
C SER A 693 38.44 29.00 40.68
N HIS A 694 37.22 28.56 40.38
CA HIS A 694 36.24 29.31 39.61
C HIS A 694 35.57 30.41 40.44
N VAL A 695 35.25 30.13 41.70
CA VAL A 695 34.67 31.14 42.60
C VAL A 695 35.60 32.34 42.78
N ARG A 696 36.93 32.12 42.84
CA ARG A 696 37.94 33.19 42.91
C ARG A 696 38.04 34.06 41.65
N LEU A 697 37.51 33.63 40.50
CA LEU A 697 37.47 34.45 39.28
C LEU A 697 36.21 35.34 39.23
N ALA A 698 35.20 35.04 40.03
CA ALA A 698 33.95 35.79 40.07
C ALA A 698 34.09 37.13 40.83
N ASP A 699 33.26 38.10 40.44
CA ASP A 699 33.09 39.38 41.11
C ASP A 699 32.06 39.28 42.24
N LYS A 700 30.99 38.50 42.00
CA LYS A 700 29.92 38.22 42.96
C LYS A 700 29.74 36.72 43.18
N ILE A 701 29.28 36.36 44.38
CA ILE A 701 28.81 35.01 44.73
C ILE A 701 27.31 35.05 45.00
N LEU A 702 26.59 34.05 44.48
CA LEU A 702 25.17 33.80 44.72
C LEU A 702 25.02 32.40 45.33
N GLU A 703 24.63 32.35 46.60
CA GLU A 703 24.38 31.10 47.33
C GLU A 703 22.88 30.80 47.37
N LEU A 704 22.50 29.65 46.81
CA LEU A 704 21.13 29.14 46.79
C LEU A 704 20.95 27.97 47.76
N SER A 705 19.85 27.99 48.51
CA SER A 705 19.41 26.85 49.34
C SER A 705 17.89 26.72 49.26
N LYS A 706 17.39 25.51 49.01
CA LYS A 706 15.95 25.20 48.89
C LYS A 706 15.17 26.19 48.00
N GLY A 707 15.75 26.60 46.87
CA GLY A 707 15.15 27.54 45.93
C GLY A 707 15.17 29.02 46.34
N GLN A 708 15.78 29.37 47.48
CA GLN A 708 15.90 30.73 48.00
C GLN A 708 17.35 31.23 47.96
N VAL A 709 17.52 32.56 47.92
CA VAL A 709 18.85 33.20 48.04
C VAL A 709 19.24 33.29 49.51
N VAL A 710 20.34 32.65 49.89
CA VAL A 710 20.94 32.74 51.22
C VAL A 710 21.91 33.92 51.30
N ARG A 711 22.72 34.09 50.25
CA ARG A 711 23.75 35.14 50.16
C ARG A 711 23.88 35.63 48.73
N PHE A 712 23.98 36.94 48.56
CA PHE A 712 24.34 37.58 47.29
C PHE A 712 25.20 38.81 47.56
N GLY A 713 26.33 38.95 46.86
CA GLY A 713 27.25 40.07 47.03
C GLY A 713 28.65 39.76 46.52
N ALA A 714 29.61 40.66 46.77
CA ALA A 714 31.01 40.48 46.34
C ALA A 714 31.63 39.18 46.90
N VAL A 715 32.53 38.56 46.14
CA VAL A 715 33.28 37.39 46.61
C VAL A 715 34.19 37.81 47.77
N PRO A 716 34.10 37.18 48.96
CA PRO A 716 34.98 37.50 50.09
C PRO A 716 36.43 37.11 49.78
N ASP A 717 37.41 37.89 50.26
CA ASP A 717 38.84 37.61 50.04
C ASP A 717 39.23 36.31 50.77
N LEU A 718 39.36 35.21 50.01
CA LEU A 718 39.60 33.84 50.49
C LEU A 718 41.08 33.62 50.90
N LYS A 719 41.60 34.47 51.78
CA LYS A 719 42.94 34.38 52.39
C LYS A 719 42.96 33.69 53.77
N GLY A 720 41.82 33.16 54.22
CA GLY A 720 41.76 32.24 55.36
C GLY A 720 41.89 30.79 54.90
N GLU A 721 42.65 29.98 55.66
CA GLU A 721 42.88 28.56 55.36
C GLU A 721 41.57 27.75 55.25
N PRO A 722 41.53 26.70 54.41
CA PRO A 722 40.33 25.91 54.20
C PRO A 722 40.02 25.03 55.42
N ARG A 723 39.07 25.47 56.25
CA ARG A 723 38.44 24.61 57.26
C ARG A 723 37.47 23.65 56.53
N PRO A 724 37.64 22.32 56.63
CA PRO A 724 36.77 21.39 55.91
C PRO A 724 35.34 21.41 56.48
N PRO A 725 34.31 21.16 55.65
CA PRO A 725 32.94 21.03 56.14
C PRO A 725 32.79 19.77 57.00
N GLU A 726 32.05 19.90 58.11
CA GLU A 726 31.79 18.79 59.03
C GLU A 726 30.93 17.71 58.34
N ALA A 727 31.58 16.60 57.97
CA ALA A 727 30.89 15.41 57.49
C ALA A 727 30.53 14.51 58.67
N SER A 728 29.22 14.35 58.91
CA SER A 728 28.70 13.39 59.88
C SER A 728 28.99 11.95 59.41
N VAL A 729 30.02 11.33 59.98
CA VAL A 729 30.30 9.89 59.81
C VAL A 729 29.72 9.13 60.99
N ALA A 730 28.98 8.05 60.69
CA ALA A 730 28.62 7.04 61.66
C ALA A 730 28.88 5.64 61.07
N LEU A 731 30.06 5.08 61.40
CA LEU A 731 30.39 3.65 61.54
C LEU A 731 30.22 2.75 60.28
N SER A 732 31.06 1.75 60.00
CA SER A 732 32.15 1.07 60.73
C SER A 732 33.21 0.61 59.69
N THR A 733 34.53 0.75 59.91
CA THR A 733 35.45 -0.29 60.46
C THR A 733 35.15 -1.73 59.97
N GLU A 734 36.08 -2.59 59.54
CA GLU A 734 37.56 -2.71 59.53
C GLU A 734 37.89 -3.92 58.59
N ALA A 735 39.10 -4.33 58.16
CA ALA A 735 40.47 -3.80 58.13
C ALA A 735 41.31 -4.70 57.19
N SER A 736 42.54 -4.25 56.82
CA SER A 736 43.72 -5.06 56.44
C SER A 736 43.65 -6.01 55.21
N ALA A 737 44.74 -6.34 54.51
CA ALA A 737 46.04 -5.70 54.29
C ALA A 737 46.73 -6.42 53.08
N SER A 738 47.90 -5.93 52.65
CA SER A 738 49.05 -6.66 52.06
C SER A 738 48.84 -8.03 51.36
N GLU A 739 49.46 -8.35 50.22
CA GLU A 739 50.78 -7.91 49.76
C GLU A 739 51.05 -8.24 48.27
N SER A 740 52.20 -7.81 47.77
CA SER A 740 52.70 -8.01 46.41
C SER A 740 53.11 -9.45 46.08
N SER A 741 52.98 -9.86 44.81
CA SER A 741 54.00 -10.68 44.17
C SER A 741 54.02 -10.50 42.64
N SER A 742 55.20 -10.30 42.10
CA SER A 742 55.52 -10.22 40.68
C SER A 742 56.24 -11.48 40.21
N ALA A 743 55.85 -12.07 39.07
CA ALA A 743 56.73 -12.95 38.31
C ALA A 743 56.39 -13.00 36.81
N SER A 744 57.43 -13.06 36.00
CA SER A 744 57.48 -13.00 34.54
C SER A 744 57.53 -14.38 33.85
N GLY A 745 57.15 -14.44 32.56
CA GLY A 745 57.49 -15.51 31.60
C GLY A 745 56.48 -15.61 30.45
N SER A 746 56.77 -15.18 29.20
CA SER A 746 57.45 -15.95 28.13
C SER A 746 56.67 -17.22 27.69
N LEU A 747 56.46 -17.58 26.41
CA LEU A 747 56.78 -17.05 25.06
C LEU A 747 56.03 -17.94 24.01
N SER A 748 56.14 -17.68 22.70
CA SER A 748 55.74 -18.58 21.57
C SER A 748 54.23 -18.71 21.29
N MET A 749 53.66 -18.11 20.23
CA MET A 749 53.69 -18.43 18.78
C MET A 749 52.80 -19.61 18.31
N SER A 750 51.80 -19.30 17.47
CA SER A 750 51.55 -19.97 16.17
C SER A 750 50.43 -19.27 15.39
N GLY A 751 50.61 -19.12 14.07
CA GLY A 751 49.51 -18.89 13.12
C GLY A 751 48.90 -20.22 12.65
N PRO A 752 48.05 -20.25 11.59
CA PRO A 752 48.43 -19.67 10.31
C PRO A 752 47.33 -18.90 9.55
N GLU A 753 47.79 -18.32 8.43
CA GLU A 753 47.05 -17.60 7.40
C GLU A 753 45.89 -18.38 6.74
N LYS A 754 44.84 -17.65 6.34
CA LYS A 754 44.30 -17.53 4.95
C LYS A 754 42.78 -17.33 4.97
N VAL A 755 42.31 -16.16 4.53
CA VAL A 755 41.32 -16.00 3.43
C VAL A 755 41.31 -14.52 3.01
N VAL A 756 41.83 -14.29 1.80
CA VAL A 756 41.47 -13.26 0.81
C VAL A 756 41.45 -11.79 1.24
N ALA A 757 42.53 -11.10 0.90
CA ALA A 757 42.50 -9.67 0.58
C ALA A 757 41.83 -9.44 -0.79
N GLN A 758 40.71 -8.70 -0.84
CA GLN A 758 40.19 -8.05 -2.05
C GLN A 758 39.09 -7.02 -1.70
N ALA A 759 39.51 -5.77 -1.38
CA ALA A 759 38.57 -4.65 -1.18
C ALA A 759 39.12 -3.27 -1.58
N LEU A 760 40.35 -3.20 -2.11
CA LEU A 760 40.96 -1.96 -2.61
C LEU A 760 41.01 -1.98 -4.14
N ALA A 761 39.85 -1.78 -4.76
CA ALA A 761 39.72 -1.49 -6.18
C ALA A 761 38.75 -0.30 -6.35
N SER A 762 39.30 0.86 -6.66
CA SER A 762 38.56 2.06 -7.03
C SER A 762 37.77 1.80 -8.33
N PRO A 763 36.43 1.92 -8.34
CA PRO A 763 35.65 1.67 -9.55
C PRO A 763 35.80 2.81 -10.54
N GLU A 764 36.14 2.48 -11.78
CA GLU A 764 36.23 3.43 -12.89
C GLU A 764 34.90 4.16 -13.14
N LEU A 765 35.01 5.43 -13.53
CA LEU A 765 33.88 6.31 -13.84
C LEU A 765 33.16 5.90 -15.15
N ARG A 766 32.36 4.84 -15.10
CA ARG A 766 31.35 4.57 -16.13
C ARG A 766 30.37 5.75 -16.24
N ARG A 767 30.15 6.25 -17.45
CA ARG A 767 29.16 7.31 -17.76
C ARG A 767 27.74 6.85 -17.44
N GLY A 768 27.32 7.07 -16.20
CA GLY A 768 25.95 6.79 -15.75
C GLY A 768 24.93 7.72 -16.39
N SER A 769 23.81 7.14 -16.85
CA SER A 769 22.62 7.88 -17.24
C SER A 769 22.11 8.78 -16.10
N ARG A 770 21.57 9.96 -16.45
CA ARG A 770 21.02 10.92 -15.47
C ARG A 770 19.83 10.31 -14.69
N LYS A 771 20.10 9.64 -13.58
CA LYS A 771 19.11 9.47 -12.50
C LYS A 771 18.94 10.83 -11.79
N PRO A 772 17.71 11.31 -11.56
CA PRO A 772 17.48 12.55 -10.80
C PRO A 772 17.92 12.38 -9.34
N ARG A 773 18.38 13.48 -8.73
CA ARG A 773 18.82 13.50 -7.32
C ARG A 773 17.63 13.28 -6.37
N PRO A 774 17.81 12.63 -5.20
CA PRO A 774 16.72 12.31 -4.28
C PRO A 774 15.85 13.50 -3.83
N GLY A 775 16.39 14.72 -3.79
CA GLY A 775 15.65 15.92 -3.40
C GLY A 775 14.75 16.55 -4.49
N ALA A 776 14.92 16.20 -5.77
CA ALA A 776 14.18 16.85 -6.85
C ALA A 776 12.67 16.55 -6.80
N HIS A 777 12.30 15.32 -6.44
CA HIS A 777 10.91 14.88 -6.38
C HIS A 777 10.09 15.57 -5.28
N ILE A 778 10.71 16.07 -4.20
CA ILE A 778 9.98 16.65 -3.07
C ILE A 778 9.36 18.00 -3.46
N ALA A 779 10.12 18.85 -4.14
CA ALA A 779 9.63 20.15 -4.63
C ALA A 779 8.58 19.97 -5.75
N ASP A 780 8.79 19.03 -6.67
CA ASP A 780 7.81 18.72 -7.72
C ASP A 780 6.47 18.23 -7.11
N MET A 781 6.50 17.49 -6.00
CA MET A 781 5.28 17.01 -5.32
C MET A 781 4.50 18.11 -4.61
N GLU A 782 5.16 19.11 -4.01
CA GLU A 782 4.51 20.29 -3.42
C GLU A 782 3.89 21.19 -4.50
N GLU A 783 4.52 21.28 -5.69
CA GLU A 783 4.16 22.28 -6.71
C GLU A 783 3.34 21.76 -7.92
N GLU A 784 3.29 20.45 -8.21
CA GLU A 784 2.60 19.98 -9.41
C GLU A 784 1.11 20.42 -9.43
N PRO A 785 0.65 21.11 -10.49
CA PRO A 785 -0.73 21.56 -10.57
C PRO A 785 -1.67 20.37 -10.88
N ILE A 786 -2.45 20.00 -9.86
CA ILE A 786 -3.56 19.03 -9.83
C ILE A 786 -4.38 18.93 -11.13
N HIS A 787 -4.58 20.06 -11.82
CA HIS A 787 -5.31 20.16 -13.07
C HIS A 787 -4.83 19.16 -14.15
N ARG A 788 -3.53 18.81 -14.17
CA ARG A 788 -2.98 17.86 -15.15
C ARG A 788 -3.58 16.46 -14.98
N HIS A 789 -3.72 15.98 -13.75
CA HIS A 789 -4.32 14.67 -13.47
C HIS A 789 -5.83 14.65 -13.68
N ARG A 790 -6.54 15.74 -13.35
CA ARG A 790 -7.98 15.86 -13.70
C ARG A 790 -8.20 15.70 -15.20
N ARG A 791 -7.34 16.32 -16.03
CA ARG A 791 -7.37 16.15 -17.50
C ARG A 791 -7.10 14.70 -17.91
N THR A 792 -6.10 14.02 -17.35
CA THR A 792 -5.84 12.60 -17.65
C THR A 792 -7.04 11.71 -17.30
N VAL A 793 -7.64 11.89 -16.12
CA VAL A 793 -8.83 11.13 -15.69
C VAL A 793 -9.99 11.36 -16.67
N ILE A 794 -10.26 12.62 -17.04
CA ILE A 794 -11.34 12.97 -17.99
C ILE A 794 -11.06 12.37 -19.38
N LEU A 795 -9.83 12.44 -19.89
CA LEU A 795 -9.47 11.89 -21.21
C LEU A 795 -9.63 10.37 -21.25
N VAL A 796 -9.21 9.65 -20.22
CA VAL A 796 -9.38 8.19 -20.16
C VAL A 796 -10.85 7.81 -19.98
N LEU A 797 -11.61 8.58 -19.19
CA LEU A 797 -13.06 8.40 -19.07
C LEU A 797 -13.79 8.57 -20.41
N VAL A 798 -13.50 9.65 -21.14
CA VAL A 798 -14.04 9.90 -22.48
C VAL A 798 -13.59 8.80 -23.45
N GLY A 799 -12.36 8.29 -23.34
CA GLY A 799 -11.88 7.16 -24.13
C GLY A 799 -12.66 5.86 -23.87
N VAL A 800 -12.91 5.50 -22.61
CA VAL A 800 -13.68 4.29 -22.24
C VAL A 800 -15.15 4.41 -22.65
N ILE A 801 -15.80 5.55 -22.37
CA ILE A 801 -17.18 5.81 -22.79
C ILE A 801 -17.28 5.83 -24.32
N GLY A 802 -16.35 6.50 -25.00
CA GLY A 802 -16.29 6.56 -26.46
C GLY A 802 -16.12 5.18 -27.09
N ALA A 803 -15.25 4.32 -26.55
CA ALA A 803 -15.09 2.95 -27.01
C ALA A 803 -16.40 2.14 -26.87
N LEU A 804 -17.07 2.24 -25.71
CA LEU A 804 -18.35 1.55 -25.48
C LEU A 804 -19.46 2.05 -26.42
N LEU A 805 -19.55 3.36 -26.66
CA LEU A 805 -20.52 3.94 -27.60
C LEU A 805 -20.22 3.58 -29.06
N ILE A 806 -18.94 3.59 -29.47
CA ILE A 806 -18.53 3.21 -30.84
C ILE A 806 -18.83 1.72 -31.09
N TRP A 807 -18.61 0.86 -30.10
CA TRP A 807 -19.00 -0.54 -30.17
C TRP A 807 -20.53 -0.68 -30.26
N ALA A 808 -21.29 -0.11 -29.32
CA ALA A 808 -22.76 -0.22 -29.30
C ALA A 808 -23.46 0.40 -30.53
N ALA A 809 -22.84 1.37 -31.20
CA ALA A 809 -23.36 1.98 -32.44
C ALA A 809 -22.96 1.23 -33.71
N ARG A 810 -21.97 0.32 -33.67
CA ARG A 810 -21.55 -0.49 -34.82
C ARG A 810 -22.05 -1.94 -34.77
N GLU A 811 -22.35 -2.45 -33.60
CA GLU A 811 -22.71 -3.85 -33.40
C GLU A 811 -24.18 -4.10 -33.81
N PRO A 812 -24.45 -4.90 -34.89
CA PRO A 812 -25.79 -5.19 -35.34
C PRO A 812 -26.43 -6.31 -34.54
N ILE A 813 -27.71 -6.17 -34.23
CA ILE A 813 -28.55 -7.16 -33.54
C ILE A 813 -29.77 -7.45 -34.42
N ALA A 814 -29.94 -8.71 -34.79
CA ALA A 814 -31.12 -9.17 -35.51
C ALA A 814 -32.38 -9.11 -34.61
N GLU A 815 -33.42 -8.45 -35.09
CA GLU A 815 -34.76 -8.48 -34.50
C GLU A 815 -35.52 -9.66 -35.14
N THR A 816 -35.91 -10.64 -34.31
CA THR A 816 -36.59 -11.87 -34.74
C THR A 816 -37.92 -12.03 -34.03
N ALA A 817 -38.99 -12.24 -34.78
CA ALA A 817 -40.30 -12.59 -34.25
C ALA A 817 -40.37 -14.11 -34.05
N MET A 818 -40.45 -14.55 -32.79
CA MET A 818 -40.54 -15.96 -32.44
C MET A 818 -42.01 -16.39 -32.44
N THR A 819 -42.36 -17.34 -33.32
CA THR A 819 -43.75 -17.78 -33.51
C THR A 819 -43.82 -19.30 -33.41
N GLN A 820 -44.89 -19.84 -32.82
CA GLN A 820 -45.06 -21.29 -32.66
C GLN A 820 -46.04 -21.84 -33.68
N GLY A 821 -45.70 -22.98 -34.28
CA GLY A 821 -46.45 -23.60 -35.37
C GLY A 821 -46.34 -25.11 -35.37
N GLN A 822 -46.88 -25.71 -36.42
CA GLN A 822 -46.84 -27.16 -36.66
C GLN A 822 -46.60 -27.47 -38.14
N VAL A 823 -46.04 -28.65 -38.39
CA VAL A 823 -45.76 -29.14 -39.74
C VAL A 823 -46.99 -29.92 -40.25
N VAL A 824 -47.37 -29.73 -41.51
CA VAL A 824 -48.64 -30.17 -42.11
C VAL A 824 -48.39 -30.74 -43.52
N PRO A 825 -49.09 -31.80 -43.98
CA PRO A 825 -48.66 -32.50 -45.20
C PRO A 825 -49.07 -31.88 -46.55
N ARG A 826 -48.18 -32.05 -47.55
CA ARG A 826 -48.32 -31.71 -48.99
C ARG A 826 -48.71 -32.91 -49.90
N GLN A 827 -48.61 -34.15 -49.39
CA GLN A 827 -48.93 -35.49 -49.98
C GLN A 827 -47.90 -36.15 -50.95
N GLN A 828 -47.23 -37.30 -50.59
CA GLN A 828 -46.50 -38.31 -51.42
C GLN A 828 -45.56 -39.39 -50.71
N VAL A 829 -45.47 -40.58 -51.35
CA VAL A 829 -44.45 -41.68 -51.53
C VAL A 829 -43.28 -41.98 -50.52
N GLN A 830 -42.98 -43.29 -50.25
CA GLN A 830 -41.98 -43.85 -49.31
C GLN A 830 -40.85 -44.65 -50.02
N ARG A 831 -39.69 -44.03 -50.20
CA ARG A 831 -38.53 -44.67 -50.87
C ARG A 831 -37.76 -45.60 -49.93
N VAL A 832 -37.44 -46.82 -50.37
CA VAL A 832 -36.62 -47.79 -49.62
C VAL A 832 -35.15 -47.65 -50.06
N GLN A 833 -34.29 -47.31 -49.11
CA GLN A 833 -32.91 -46.91 -49.35
C GLN A 833 -32.00 -47.59 -48.34
N HIS A 834 -30.82 -48.07 -48.76
CA HIS A 834 -29.81 -48.53 -47.81
C HIS A 834 -28.95 -47.34 -47.38
N LEU A 835 -29.15 -46.86 -46.15
CA LEU A 835 -28.56 -45.61 -45.65
C LEU A 835 -27.03 -45.56 -45.70
N GLU A 836 -26.36 -46.71 -45.71
CA GLU A 836 -24.90 -46.82 -45.58
C GLU A 836 -24.21 -47.49 -46.76
N GLY A 837 -24.95 -47.97 -47.76
CA GLY A 837 -24.40 -48.68 -48.92
C GLY A 837 -23.78 -50.04 -48.59
N GLY A 838 -23.24 -50.72 -49.62
CA GLY A 838 -22.61 -52.04 -49.53
C GLY A 838 -22.69 -52.81 -50.85
N ILE A 839 -21.92 -53.89 -50.96
CA ILE A 839 -21.97 -54.78 -52.14
C ILE A 839 -23.13 -55.77 -51.95
N VAL A 840 -23.96 -55.94 -52.99
CA VAL A 840 -25.12 -56.83 -52.93
C VAL A 840 -24.69 -58.29 -53.02
N ALA A 841 -25.10 -59.09 -52.04
CA ALA A 841 -24.88 -60.54 -52.02
C ALA A 841 -26.05 -61.29 -52.68
N GLU A 842 -27.30 -60.85 -52.46
CA GLU A 842 -28.51 -61.53 -52.91
C GLU A 842 -29.70 -60.54 -53.05
N ILE A 843 -30.58 -60.76 -54.02
CA ILE A 843 -31.79 -59.95 -54.30
C ILE A 843 -32.98 -60.90 -54.33
N LEU A 844 -34.06 -60.57 -53.61
CA LEU A 844 -35.19 -61.49 -53.33
C LEU A 844 -36.54 -60.99 -53.83
N VAL A 845 -36.59 -59.82 -54.49
CA VAL A 845 -37.83 -59.23 -55.05
C VAL A 845 -37.58 -58.66 -56.45
N GLU A 846 -38.65 -58.58 -57.24
CA GLU A 846 -38.65 -58.02 -58.60
C GLU A 846 -39.47 -56.72 -58.68
N ASP A 847 -39.27 -55.96 -59.76
CA ASP A 847 -39.94 -54.67 -59.94
C ASP A 847 -41.42 -54.86 -60.28
N GLY A 848 -42.32 -54.26 -59.50
CA GLY A 848 -43.77 -54.48 -59.56
C GLY A 848 -44.32 -55.49 -58.55
N SER A 849 -43.47 -56.20 -57.78
CA SER A 849 -43.93 -57.06 -56.69
C SER A 849 -44.68 -56.26 -55.62
N LYS A 850 -45.81 -56.79 -55.14
CA LYS A 850 -46.47 -56.29 -53.93
C LYS A 850 -45.73 -56.86 -52.72
N VAL A 851 -45.34 -56.00 -51.78
CA VAL A 851 -44.64 -56.38 -50.55
C VAL A 851 -45.40 -55.91 -49.34
N GLU A 852 -45.40 -56.72 -48.29
CA GLU A 852 -45.97 -56.37 -46.99
C GLU A 852 -44.88 -55.80 -46.07
N ALA A 853 -45.28 -55.05 -45.05
CA ALA A 853 -44.34 -54.43 -44.12
C ALA A 853 -43.59 -55.52 -43.31
N GLY A 854 -42.32 -55.74 -43.63
CA GLY A 854 -41.44 -56.72 -43.00
C GLY A 854 -40.70 -57.65 -43.98
N ASP A 855 -41.17 -57.78 -45.23
CA ASP A 855 -40.60 -58.69 -46.23
C ASP A 855 -39.13 -58.38 -46.51
N LEU A 856 -38.31 -59.43 -46.71
CA LEU A 856 -36.88 -59.31 -46.99
C LEU A 856 -36.65 -59.10 -48.49
N LEU A 857 -35.97 -58.01 -48.85
CA LEU A 857 -35.87 -57.52 -50.22
C LEU A 857 -34.47 -57.73 -50.83
N VAL A 858 -33.41 -57.36 -50.09
CA VAL A 858 -32.01 -57.40 -50.54
C VAL A 858 -31.09 -57.72 -49.37
N ARG A 859 -30.01 -58.50 -49.61
CA ARG A 859 -28.99 -58.84 -48.62
C ARG A 859 -27.59 -58.41 -49.09
N LEU A 860 -26.78 -57.89 -48.17
CA LEU A 860 -25.45 -57.32 -48.45
C LEU A 860 -24.30 -58.20 -47.93
N GLN A 861 -23.11 -58.00 -48.50
CA GLN A 861 -21.86 -58.67 -48.07
C GLN A 861 -21.41 -58.20 -46.67
N PRO A 862 -21.04 -59.12 -45.75
CA PRO A 862 -20.86 -58.81 -44.33
C PRO A 862 -19.44 -58.40 -43.89
N GLU A 863 -18.39 -58.62 -44.70
CA GLU A 863 -17.00 -58.63 -44.22
C GLU A 863 -16.55 -57.29 -43.59
N ALA A 864 -16.92 -56.16 -44.20
CA ALA A 864 -16.53 -54.84 -43.71
C ALA A 864 -17.24 -54.45 -42.40
N ALA A 865 -18.54 -54.74 -42.28
CA ALA A 865 -19.32 -54.41 -41.08
C ALA A 865 -18.91 -55.28 -39.88
N LEU A 866 -18.61 -56.57 -40.12
CA LEU A 866 -18.05 -57.45 -39.10
C LEU A 866 -16.65 -57.02 -38.64
N GLY A 867 -15.82 -56.49 -39.55
CA GLY A 867 -14.51 -55.94 -39.24
C GLY A 867 -14.56 -54.72 -38.30
N ASP A 868 -15.41 -53.74 -38.63
CA ASP A 868 -15.60 -52.53 -37.80
C ASP A 868 -16.12 -52.88 -36.39
N ALA A 869 -17.11 -53.79 -36.30
CA ALA A 869 -17.62 -54.28 -35.02
C ALA A 869 -16.54 -55.05 -34.23
N GLY A 870 -15.73 -55.88 -34.90
CA GLY A 870 -14.60 -56.59 -34.29
C GLY A 870 -13.55 -55.64 -33.70
N GLN A 871 -13.19 -54.59 -34.43
CA GLN A 871 -12.24 -53.57 -33.95
C GLN A 871 -12.76 -52.84 -32.70
N MET A 872 -14.05 -52.48 -32.67
CA MET A 872 -14.64 -51.79 -31.52
C MET A 872 -14.79 -52.71 -30.30
N ARG A 873 -15.09 -54.00 -30.49
CA ARG A 873 -15.04 -55.02 -29.41
C ARG A 873 -13.64 -55.12 -28.81
N ALA A 874 -12.60 -55.25 -29.63
CA ALA A 874 -11.22 -55.30 -29.15
C ALA A 874 -10.82 -54.02 -28.37
N ARG A 875 -11.26 -52.83 -28.84
CA ARG A 875 -11.01 -51.57 -28.14
C ARG A 875 -11.76 -51.47 -26.80
N ARG A 876 -13.03 -51.90 -26.75
CA ARG A 876 -13.81 -51.97 -25.51
C ARG A 876 -13.13 -52.89 -24.50
N ASP A 877 -12.75 -54.09 -24.93
CA ASP A 877 -12.15 -55.12 -24.08
C ASP A 877 -10.75 -54.71 -23.56
N ALA A 878 -10.02 -53.85 -24.29
CA ALA A 878 -8.79 -53.24 -23.81
C ALA A 878 -9.06 -52.14 -22.76
N LEU A 879 -10.07 -51.28 -22.98
CA LEU A 879 -10.47 -50.24 -22.03
C LEU A 879 -11.06 -50.81 -20.74
N GLN A 880 -11.81 -51.92 -20.80
CA GLN A 880 -12.34 -52.62 -19.62
C GLN A 880 -11.20 -53.09 -18.69
N ARG A 881 -10.18 -53.77 -19.25
CA ARG A 881 -8.98 -54.19 -18.49
C ARG A 881 -8.23 -52.99 -17.89
N GLN A 882 -8.13 -51.87 -18.63
CA GLN A 882 -7.49 -50.65 -18.15
C GLN A 882 -8.29 -49.99 -17.01
N ALA A 883 -9.62 -49.98 -17.10
CA ALA A 883 -10.51 -49.46 -16.05
C ALA A 883 -10.38 -50.31 -14.77
N GLU A 884 -10.42 -51.64 -14.90
CA GLU A 884 -10.29 -52.56 -13.77
C GLU A 884 -8.91 -52.46 -13.10
N ARG A 885 -7.83 -52.32 -13.91
CA ARG A 885 -6.49 -52.03 -13.38
C ARG A 885 -6.44 -50.72 -12.59
N LEU A 886 -7.05 -49.64 -13.08
CA LEU A 886 -7.08 -48.35 -12.38
C LEU A 886 -7.93 -48.42 -11.11
N ARG A 887 -9.04 -49.16 -11.14
CA ARG A 887 -9.88 -49.43 -9.97
C ARG A 887 -9.10 -50.17 -8.88
N ALA A 888 -8.40 -51.25 -9.24
CA ALA A 888 -7.53 -51.99 -8.34
C ALA A 888 -6.45 -51.10 -7.68
N VAL A 889 -5.84 -50.16 -8.43
CA VAL A 889 -4.89 -49.18 -7.84
C VAL A 889 -5.58 -48.20 -6.88
N ALA A 890 -6.83 -47.80 -7.14
CA ALA A 890 -7.59 -46.90 -6.27
C ALA A 890 -8.16 -47.57 -5.00
N GLU A 891 -8.35 -48.89 -5.04
CA GLU A 891 -8.84 -49.74 -3.95
C GLU A 891 -7.69 -50.37 -3.12
N GLY A 892 -6.48 -50.45 -3.68
CA GLY A 892 -5.21 -50.66 -2.96
C GLY A 892 -4.81 -52.12 -2.70
N ASP A 893 -5.75 -52.96 -2.25
CA ASP A 893 -5.45 -54.32 -1.75
C ASP A 893 -5.85 -55.46 -2.68
N SER A 894 -6.66 -55.20 -3.72
CA SER A 894 -7.14 -56.22 -4.66
C SER A 894 -6.28 -56.27 -5.92
N ALA A 895 -5.86 -57.47 -6.34
CA ALA A 895 -5.32 -57.65 -7.70
C ALA A 895 -6.47 -57.45 -8.71
N PRO A 896 -6.22 -56.82 -9.89
CA PRO A 896 -7.27 -56.62 -10.88
C PRO A 896 -7.80 -57.97 -11.39
N ASP A 897 -9.11 -58.14 -11.33
CA ASP A 897 -9.79 -59.37 -11.72
C ASP A 897 -10.29 -59.30 -13.17
N PHE A 898 -9.68 -60.10 -14.04
CA PHE A 898 -10.04 -60.20 -15.46
C PHE A 898 -10.92 -61.42 -15.77
N SER A 899 -11.36 -62.18 -14.76
CA SER A 899 -12.04 -63.48 -14.94
C SER A 899 -13.38 -63.43 -15.69
N GLY A 900 -14.04 -62.27 -15.72
CA GLY A 900 -15.26 -62.03 -16.49
C GLY A 900 -15.06 -61.49 -17.92
N MET A 901 -13.82 -61.36 -18.40
CA MET A 901 -13.49 -60.73 -19.70
C MET A 901 -13.12 -61.77 -20.77
N SER A 902 -13.12 -61.36 -22.05
CA SER A 902 -12.88 -62.27 -23.18
C SER A 902 -11.47 -62.87 -23.17
N THR A 903 -11.37 -64.20 -23.29
CA THR A 903 -10.10 -64.95 -23.19
C THR A 903 -9.20 -64.89 -24.43
N ILE A 904 -9.61 -64.12 -25.45
CA ILE A 904 -9.00 -64.12 -26.79
C ILE A 904 -7.59 -63.48 -26.80
N ASP A 905 -7.31 -62.53 -25.90
CA ASP A 905 -6.06 -61.75 -25.85
C ASP A 905 -5.33 -61.86 -24.48
N ALA A 906 -4.97 -63.08 -24.06
CA ALA A 906 -4.27 -63.33 -22.79
C ALA A 906 -2.94 -62.54 -22.61
N GLY A 907 -2.33 -62.06 -23.70
CA GLY A 907 -1.14 -61.19 -23.66
C GLY A 907 -1.43 -59.78 -23.12
N LEU A 908 -2.66 -59.26 -23.26
CA LEU A 908 -3.03 -57.94 -22.75
C LEU A 908 -3.18 -57.94 -21.22
N ASP A 909 -3.71 -59.02 -20.64
CA ASP A 909 -3.88 -59.18 -19.19
C ASP A 909 -2.52 -59.14 -18.47
N ALA A 910 -1.54 -59.90 -18.98
CA ALA A 910 -0.18 -59.89 -18.47
C ALA A 910 0.46 -58.49 -18.55
N GLY A 911 0.21 -57.74 -19.64
CA GLY A 911 0.67 -56.36 -19.80
C GLY A 911 0.05 -55.40 -18.78
N GLN A 912 -1.27 -55.47 -18.55
CA GLN A 912 -1.93 -54.63 -17.55
C GLN A 912 -1.51 -54.99 -16.13
N GLN A 913 -1.31 -56.27 -15.83
CA GLN A 913 -0.86 -56.72 -14.50
C GLN A 913 0.61 -56.36 -14.22
N ALA A 914 1.46 -56.28 -15.26
CA ALA A 914 2.81 -55.73 -15.14
C ALA A 914 2.78 -54.21 -14.86
N LEU A 915 1.93 -53.45 -15.55
CA LEU A 915 1.73 -52.01 -15.32
C LEU A 915 1.18 -51.72 -13.92
N PHE A 916 0.23 -52.53 -13.43
CA PHE A 916 -0.30 -52.47 -12.06
C PHE A 916 0.83 -52.56 -11.02
N LYS A 917 1.65 -53.61 -11.11
CA LYS A 917 2.80 -53.83 -10.21
C LYS A 917 3.82 -52.69 -10.28
N ALA A 918 4.07 -52.13 -11.47
CA ALA A 918 4.97 -50.99 -11.64
C ALA A 918 4.42 -49.69 -11.01
N GLN A 919 3.11 -49.46 -11.10
CA GLN A 919 2.46 -48.29 -10.50
C GLN A 919 2.47 -48.36 -8.96
N LEU A 920 2.07 -49.50 -8.38
CA LEU A 920 2.15 -49.70 -6.93
C LEU A 920 3.59 -49.55 -6.42
N LYS A 921 4.55 -50.23 -7.04
CA LYS A 921 5.97 -50.09 -6.69
C LYS A 921 6.46 -48.64 -6.73
N THR A 922 6.02 -47.84 -7.70
CA THR A 922 6.42 -46.42 -7.78
C THR A 922 5.87 -45.59 -6.61
N LEU A 923 4.70 -45.95 -6.07
CA LEU A 923 4.13 -45.32 -4.87
C LEU A 923 4.84 -45.80 -3.60
N ASP A 924 5.11 -47.10 -3.49
CA ASP A 924 5.87 -47.69 -2.39
C ASP A 924 7.30 -47.12 -2.31
N ASP A 925 8.01 -47.03 -3.43
CA ASP A 925 9.36 -46.44 -3.52
C ASP A 925 9.35 -44.97 -3.05
N ARG A 926 8.33 -44.18 -3.42
CA ARG A 926 8.17 -42.77 -2.97
C ARG A 926 7.84 -42.69 -1.48
N ARG A 927 6.96 -43.55 -0.99
CA ARG A 927 6.56 -43.64 0.41
C ARG A 927 7.75 -44.03 1.29
N ALA A 928 8.51 -45.05 0.90
CA ALA A 928 9.70 -45.52 1.60
C ALA A 928 10.77 -44.44 1.75
N VAL A 929 10.97 -43.57 0.74
CA VAL A 929 11.90 -42.43 0.84
C VAL A 929 11.46 -41.42 1.92
N LEU A 930 10.16 -41.16 2.07
CA LEU A 930 9.65 -40.28 3.13
C LEU A 930 9.65 -40.98 4.51
N GLU A 931 9.29 -42.25 4.59
CA GLU A 931 9.34 -43.03 5.84
C GLU A 931 10.78 -43.17 6.37
N ALA A 932 11.77 -43.33 5.49
CA ALA A 932 13.19 -43.30 5.85
C ALA A 932 13.62 -41.94 6.43
N ARG A 933 13.19 -40.83 5.83
CA ARG A 933 13.44 -39.47 6.36
C ARG A 933 12.75 -39.23 7.70
N LEU A 934 11.52 -39.72 7.85
CA LEU A 934 10.74 -39.63 9.09
C LEU A 934 11.44 -40.39 10.22
N THR A 935 11.90 -41.62 9.94
CA THR A 935 12.69 -42.44 10.86
C THR A 935 14.00 -41.76 11.25
N GLN A 936 14.71 -41.17 10.28
CA GLN A 936 15.94 -40.40 10.53
C GLN A 936 15.69 -39.22 11.48
N ARG A 937 14.62 -38.43 11.25
CA ARG A 937 14.26 -37.30 12.12
C ARG A 937 13.79 -37.74 13.50
N GLN A 938 13.12 -38.88 13.62
CA GLN A 938 12.77 -39.47 14.93
C GLN A 938 14.00 -39.88 15.74
N ALA A 939 15.02 -40.45 15.09
CA ALA A 939 16.30 -40.77 15.73
C ALA A 939 17.07 -39.50 16.19
N GLU A 940 17.02 -38.43 15.39
CA GLU A 940 17.63 -37.14 15.76
C GLU A 940 16.93 -36.48 16.96
N ILE A 941 15.59 -36.50 16.99
CA ILE A 941 14.81 -36.03 18.14
C ILE A 941 15.10 -36.86 19.39
N SER A 942 15.22 -38.18 19.29
CA SER A 942 15.54 -39.03 20.45
C SER A 942 16.94 -38.73 21.00
N GLY A 943 17.91 -38.40 20.13
CA GLY A 943 19.22 -37.87 20.53
C GLY A 943 19.13 -36.54 21.28
N LEU A 944 18.36 -35.57 20.78
CA LEU A 944 18.16 -34.28 21.45
C LEU A 944 17.39 -34.40 22.78
N ILE A 945 16.47 -35.36 22.91
CA ILE A 945 15.81 -35.69 24.18
C ILE A 945 16.86 -36.17 25.20
N GLN A 946 17.78 -37.06 24.80
CA GLN A 946 18.86 -37.52 25.67
C GLN A 946 19.86 -36.40 26.02
N GLU A 947 20.18 -35.51 25.07
CA GLU A 947 21.02 -34.32 25.30
C GLU A 947 20.36 -33.37 26.33
N ARG A 948 19.06 -33.09 26.16
CA ARG A 948 18.25 -32.28 27.10
C ARG A 948 18.24 -32.89 28.50
N ASP A 949 18.07 -34.20 28.61
CA ASP A 949 17.98 -34.90 29.89
C ASP A 949 19.35 -35.10 30.56
N ALA A 950 20.44 -35.07 29.79
CA ALA A 950 21.80 -34.93 30.32
C ALA A 950 22.03 -33.53 30.89
N TRP A 951 21.67 -32.48 30.15
CA TRP A 951 21.73 -31.09 30.66
C TRP A 951 20.84 -30.87 31.88
N GLN A 952 19.65 -31.47 31.92
CA GLN A 952 18.76 -31.40 33.08
C GLN A 952 19.41 -32.00 34.33
N ARG A 953 20.00 -33.20 34.23
CA ARG A 953 20.75 -33.81 35.34
C ARG A 953 21.96 -32.96 35.77
N ARG A 954 22.64 -32.29 34.84
CA ARG A 954 23.74 -31.36 35.15
C ARG A 954 23.24 -30.10 35.87
N ILE A 955 22.09 -29.55 35.46
CA ILE A 955 21.41 -28.42 36.13
C ILE A 955 21.01 -28.79 37.55
N ASP A 956 20.45 -29.98 37.78
CA ASP A 956 20.00 -30.39 39.11
C ASP A 956 21.18 -30.62 40.07
N ALA A 957 22.32 -31.12 39.56
CA ALA A 957 23.57 -31.21 40.32
C ALA A 957 24.22 -29.83 40.60
N LEU A 958 24.23 -28.93 39.61
CA LEU A 958 24.74 -27.56 39.80
C LEU A 958 23.82 -26.73 40.71
N ARG A 959 22.52 -27.04 40.74
CA ARG A 959 21.57 -26.41 41.67
C ARG A 959 21.86 -26.83 43.11
N SER A 960 22.05 -28.12 43.38
CA SER A 960 22.40 -28.56 44.75
C SER A 960 23.78 -28.04 45.17
N GLU A 961 24.75 -27.95 44.25
CA GLU A 961 26.04 -27.28 44.48
C GLU A 961 25.88 -25.80 44.84
N ALA A 962 25.08 -25.04 44.06
CA ALA A 962 24.78 -23.65 44.36
C ALA A 962 24.01 -23.47 45.68
N ASP A 963 23.05 -24.33 46.00
CA ASP A 963 22.29 -24.31 47.25
C ASP A 963 23.18 -24.60 48.47
N MET A 964 24.13 -25.55 48.35
CA MET A 964 25.14 -25.81 49.40
C MET A 964 26.07 -24.60 49.60
N TYR A 965 26.57 -23.99 48.51
CA TYR A 965 27.37 -22.76 48.62
C TYR A 965 26.55 -21.57 49.16
N GLN A 966 25.25 -21.51 48.89
CA GLN A 966 24.35 -20.49 49.44
C GLN A 966 24.15 -20.68 50.95
N GLN A 967 24.00 -21.92 51.43
CA GLN A 967 23.93 -22.24 52.87
C GLN A 967 25.26 -21.96 53.59
N LEU A 968 26.40 -22.29 52.98
CA LEU A 968 27.73 -21.96 53.52
C LEU A 968 27.97 -20.46 53.56
N PHE A 969 27.56 -19.71 52.53
CA PHE A 969 27.62 -18.25 52.53
C PHE A 969 26.71 -17.65 53.62
N ASN A 970 25.48 -18.14 53.77
CA ASN A 970 24.53 -17.66 54.76
C ASN A 970 24.94 -17.97 56.21
N SER A 971 25.73 -19.02 56.44
CA SER A 971 26.33 -19.35 57.75
C SER A 971 27.69 -18.68 58.00
N GLY A 972 28.16 -17.84 57.07
CA GLY A 972 29.43 -17.10 57.20
C GLY A 972 30.70 -17.90 56.90
N HIS A 973 30.57 -19.14 56.40
CA HIS A 973 31.69 -20.04 56.10
C HIS A 973 32.07 -20.10 54.61
N GLY A 974 31.25 -19.53 53.71
CA GLY A 974 31.48 -19.52 52.26
C GLY A 974 31.86 -18.14 51.71
N THR A 975 32.63 -18.10 50.62
CA THR A 975 32.95 -16.83 49.93
C THR A 975 31.89 -16.46 48.89
N LYS A 976 31.66 -15.16 48.69
CA LYS A 976 30.73 -14.66 47.65
C LYS A 976 31.17 -15.06 46.23
N VAL A 977 32.47 -15.22 46.00
CA VAL A 977 33.05 -15.57 44.69
C VAL A 977 32.71 -17.01 44.30
N THR A 978 32.82 -17.97 45.23
CA THR A 978 32.47 -19.38 44.98
C THR A 978 30.97 -19.54 44.72
N LEU A 979 30.12 -18.83 45.47
CA LEU A 979 28.67 -18.82 45.24
C LEU A 979 28.31 -18.24 43.86
N LEU A 980 28.88 -17.09 43.47
CA LEU A 980 28.63 -16.49 42.16
C LEU A 980 29.11 -17.37 41.01
N LYS A 981 30.21 -18.12 41.18
CA LYS A 981 30.68 -19.08 40.19
C LYS A 981 29.69 -20.23 40.02
N ALA A 982 29.26 -20.88 41.11
CA ALA A 982 28.26 -21.96 41.05
C ALA A 982 26.94 -21.50 40.41
N LEU A 983 26.49 -20.27 40.70
CA LEU A 983 25.31 -19.68 40.06
C LEU A 983 25.51 -19.37 38.56
N SER A 984 26.73 -18.98 38.15
CA SER A 984 27.08 -18.77 36.74
C SER A 984 27.07 -20.08 35.97
N ASP A 985 27.74 -21.12 36.50
CA ASP A 985 27.82 -22.45 35.88
C ASP A 985 26.41 -23.07 35.75
N LEU A 986 25.55 -22.88 36.75
CA LEU A 986 24.12 -23.25 36.70
C LEU A 986 23.34 -22.51 35.61
N ALA A 987 23.57 -21.20 35.44
CA ALA A 987 22.90 -20.39 34.42
C ALA A 987 23.36 -20.74 32.99
N GLU A 988 24.64 -21.08 32.80
CA GLU A 988 25.18 -21.55 31.54
C GLU A 988 24.58 -22.92 31.15
N ALA A 989 24.53 -23.88 32.08
CA ALA A 989 23.89 -25.17 31.85
C ALA A 989 22.38 -25.03 31.52
N GLN A 990 21.67 -24.09 32.16
CA GLN A 990 20.28 -23.74 31.82
C GLN A 990 20.17 -23.19 30.40
N ALA A 991 21.07 -22.32 29.97
CA ALA A 991 21.06 -21.75 28.63
C ALA A 991 21.30 -22.81 27.55
N GLU A 992 22.19 -23.79 27.75
CA GLU A 992 22.38 -24.89 26.81
C GLU A 992 21.16 -25.81 26.72
N ARG A 993 20.51 -26.12 27.85
CA ARG A 993 19.24 -26.88 27.84
C ARG A 993 18.18 -26.19 26.97
N GLU A 994 18.00 -24.88 27.10
CA GLU A 994 17.04 -24.14 26.28
C GLU A 994 17.42 -24.12 24.78
N ARG A 995 18.71 -24.12 24.42
CA ARG A 995 19.14 -24.28 23.02
C ARG A 995 18.85 -25.68 22.47
N VAL A 996 18.95 -26.72 23.30
CA VAL A 996 18.54 -28.09 22.91
C VAL A 996 17.03 -28.16 22.71
N VAL A 997 16.24 -27.59 23.63
CA VAL A 997 14.77 -27.53 23.52
C VAL A 997 14.33 -26.78 22.26
N GLY A 998 14.92 -25.62 21.94
CA GLY A 998 14.59 -24.89 20.71
C GLY A 998 14.95 -25.64 19.41
N ARG A 999 16.00 -26.47 19.42
CA ARG A 999 16.32 -27.39 18.30
C ARG A 999 15.27 -28.50 18.19
N LEU A 1000 14.82 -29.03 19.32
CA LEU A 1000 13.82 -30.09 19.43
C LEU A 1000 12.44 -29.63 18.88
N GLU A 1001 11.93 -28.47 19.32
CA GLU A 1001 10.68 -27.87 18.82
C GLU A 1001 10.70 -27.64 17.30
N SER A 1002 11.85 -27.21 16.76
CA SER A 1002 12.03 -26.99 15.31
C SER A 1002 11.95 -28.31 14.52
N LEU A 1003 12.52 -29.39 15.05
CA LEU A 1003 12.48 -30.72 14.43
C LEU A 1003 11.10 -31.39 14.54
N GLU A 1004 10.37 -31.20 15.65
CA GLU A 1004 8.98 -31.66 15.80
C GLU A 1004 8.05 -30.97 14.79
N GLY A 1005 8.26 -29.67 14.52
CA GLY A 1005 7.58 -28.95 13.45
C GLY A 1005 7.82 -29.59 12.08
N GLY A 1006 9.09 -29.82 11.71
CA GLY A 1006 9.45 -30.46 10.43
C GLY A 1006 8.99 -31.92 10.32
N LEU A 1007 8.84 -32.65 11.43
CA LEU A 1007 8.30 -34.00 11.45
C LEU A 1007 6.78 -33.99 11.19
N THR A 1008 6.08 -32.97 11.69
CA THR A 1008 4.65 -32.75 11.37
C THR A 1008 4.46 -32.46 9.88
N GLU A 1009 5.33 -31.64 9.28
CA GLU A 1009 5.33 -31.38 7.83
C GLU A 1009 5.59 -32.66 7.00
N LEU A 1010 6.57 -33.48 7.40
CA LEU A 1010 6.86 -34.77 6.72
C LEU A 1010 5.71 -35.77 6.82
N ARG A 1011 4.95 -35.78 7.91
CA ARG A 1011 3.73 -36.59 8.05
C ARG A 1011 2.62 -36.12 7.12
N GLU A 1012 2.45 -34.80 6.99
CA GLU A 1012 1.44 -34.25 6.08
C GLU A 1012 1.80 -34.55 4.61
N GLN A 1013 3.07 -34.43 4.22
CA GLN A 1013 3.56 -34.84 2.89
C GLN A 1013 3.33 -36.34 2.61
N LEU A 1014 3.41 -37.20 3.64
CA LEU A 1014 3.10 -38.63 3.49
C LEU A 1014 1.61 -38.86 3.17
N ASN A 1015 0.72 -38.14 3.86
CA ASN A 1015 -0.73 -38.17 3.62
C ASN A 1015 -1.08 -37.56 2.25
N GLU A 1016 -0.40 -36.47 1.87
CA GLU A 1016 -0.58 -35.78 0.59
C GLU A 1016 -0.31 -36.72 -0.59
N ILE A 1017 0.81 -37.47 -0.60
CA ILE A 1017 1.13 -38.41 -1.68
C ILE A 1017 0.02 -39.46 -1.88
N VAL A 1018 -0.52 -40.02 -0.79
CA VAL A 1018 -1.59 -41.04 -0.87
C VAL A 1018 -2.88 -40.41 -1.42
N SER A 1019 -3.26 -39.25 -0.92
CA SER A 1019 -4.50 -38.57 -1.36
C SER A 1019 -4.42 -38.08 -2.81
N THR A 1020 -3.33 -37.40 -3.21
CA THR A 1020 -3.11 -36.91 -4.58
C THR A 1020 -2.97 -38.06 -5.58
N SER A 1021 -2.31 -39.16 -5.20
CA SER A 1021 -2.24 -40.35 -6.06
C SER A 1021 -3.62 -40.95 -6.30
N ARG A 1022 -4.43 -41.07 -5.24
CA ARG A 1022 -5.81 -41.60 -5.36
C ARG A 1022 -6.69 -40.70 -6.21
N GLU A 1023 -6.58 -39.39 -6.07
CA GLU A 1023 -7.30 -38.40 -6.89
C GLU A 1023 -6.92 -38.53 -8.38
N GLN A 1024 -5.63 -38.60 -8.71
CA GLN A 1024 -5.15 -38.77 -10.10
C GLN A 1024 -5.62 -40.09 -10.73
N VAL A 1025 -5.65 -41.18 -9.95
CA VAL A 1025 -6.13 -42.48 -10.44
C VAL A 1025 -7.66 -42.46 -10.64
N LEU A 1026 -8.42 -41.80 -9.76
CA LEU A 1026 -9.87 -41.66 -9.89
C LEU A 1026 -10.28 -40.75 -11.06
N ASP A 1027 -9.59 -39.63 -11.30
CA ASP A 1027 -9.82 -38.78 -12.48
C ASP A 1027 -9.52 -39.56 -13.77
N ARG A 1028 -8.40 -40.29 -13.82
CA ARG A 1028 -8.07 -41.11 -14.98
C ARG A 1028 -9.03 -42.28 -15.17
N LEU A 1029 -9.55 -42.87 -14.09
CA LEU A 1029 -10.61 -43.88 -14.15
C LEU A 1029 -11.91 -43.29 -14.72
N GLY A 1030 -12.30 -42.08 -14.28
CA GLY A 1030 -13.47 -41.37 -14.82
C GLY A 1030 -13.33 -41.07 -16.32
N GLN A 1031 -12.14 -40.67 -16.78
CA GLN A 1031 -11.84 -40.49 -18.21
C GLN A 1031 -11.96 -41.81 -18.99
N VAL A 1032 -11.38 -42.91 -18.49
CA VAL A 1032 -11.47 -44.22 -19.15
C VAL A 1032 -12.90 -44.75 -19.15
N GLN A 1033 -13.68 -44.54 -18.08
CA GLN A 1033 -15.09 -44.90 -18.03
C GLN A 1033 -15.94 -44.06 -19.02
N ALA A 1034 -15.61 -42.79 -19.23
CA ALA A 1034 -16.25 -41.96 -20.25
C ALA A 1034 -15.90 -42.42 -21.68
N GLU A 1035 -14.63 -42.73 -21.95
CA GLU A 1035 -14.21 -43.33 -23.24
C GLU A 1035 -14.89 -44.69 -23.48
N LEU A 1036 -15.01 -45.53 -22.44
CA LEU A 1036 -15.66 -46.83 -22.51
C LEU A 1036 -17.18 -46.69 -22.78
N ALA A 1037 -17.85 -45.76 -22.10
CA ALA A 1037 -19.26 -45.45 -22.37
C ALA A 1037 -19.52 -44.79 -23.73
N GLU A 1038 -18.50 -44.20 -24.35
CA GLU A 1038 -18.53 -43.75 -25.75
C GLU A 1038 -18.33 -44.93 -26.71
N VAL A 1039 -17.32 -45.77 -26.47
CA VAL A 1039 -17.04 -46.97 -27.28
C VAL A 1039 -18.21 -47.95 -27.24
N ASP A 1040 -18.87 -48.18 -26.11
CA ASP A 1040 -20.07 -49.02 -26.03
C ASP A 1040 -21.20 -48.47 -26.92
N LYS A 1041 -21.41 -47.14 -26.95
CA LYS A 1041 -22.41 -46.51 -27.83
C LYS A 1041 -22.02 -46.57 -29.32
N ILE A 1042 -20.73 -46.65 -29.64
CA ILE A 1042 -20.23 -46.85 -31.00
C ILE A 1042 -20.35 -48.33 -31.38
N LEU A 1043 -20.05 -49.25 -30.47
CA LEU A 1043 -20.15 -50.69 -30.66
C LEU A 1043 -21.60 -51.11 -30.92
N VAL A 1044 -22.56 -50.64 -30.10
CA VAL A 1044 -23.99 -50.88 -30.36
C VAL A 1044 -24.39 -50.41 -31.77
N ARG A 1045 -23.84 -49.30 -32.28
CA ARG A 1045 -24.10 -48.85 -33.66
C ARG A 1045 -23.41 -49.72 -34.72
N ALA A 1046 -22.21 -50.24 -34.44
CA ALA A 1046 -21.51 -51.16 -35.33
C ALA A 1046 -22.17 -52.55 -35.37
N GLU A 1047 -22.81 -52.96 -34.26
CA GLU A 1047 -23.61 -54.18 -34.17
C GLU A 1047 -24.98 -54.00 -34.85
N ASP A 1048 -25.69 -52.91 -34.60
CA ASP A 1048 -26.88 -52.46 -35.36
C ASP A 1048 -26.63 -52.46 -36.88
N ARG A 1049 -25.40 -52.14 -37.31
CA ARG A 1049 -24.99 -52.11 -38.72
C ARG A 1049 -24.82 -53.51 -39.31
N VAL A 1050 -24.39 -54.49 -38.52
CA VAL A 1050 -24.37 -55.90 -38.93
C VAL A 1050 -25.79 -56.43 -39.07
N ASP A 1051 -26.71 -56.06 -38.17
CA ASP A 1051 -28.13 -56.44 -38.26
C ASP A 1051 -28.85 -55.80 -39.47
N ARG A 1052 -28.38 -54.62 -39.91
CA ARG A 1052 -28.93 -53.88 -41.08
C ARG A 1052 -28.46 -54.40 -42.45
N LEU A 1053 -27.62 -55.44 -42.51
CA LEU A 1053 -27.20 -56.09 -43.77
C LEU A 1053 -28.36 -56.77 -44.55
N ALA A 1054 -29.57 -56.74 -43.99
CA ALA A 1054 -30.82 -57.27 -44.54
C ALA A 1054 -31.84 -56.13 -44.74
N LEU A 1055 -32.05 -55.70 -45.99
CA LEU A 1055 -32.98 -54.64 -46.35
C LEU A 1055 -34.42 -55.18 -46.41
N ARG A 1056 -35.34 -54.62 -45.62
CA ARG A 1056 -36.75 -55.06 -45.53
C ARG A 1056 -37.75 -53.97 -45.94
N ALA A 1057 -38.96 -54.37 -46.33
CA ALA A 1057 -40.05 -53.45 -46.69
C ALA A 1057 -40.60 -52.71 -45.45
N PRO A 1058 -40.57 -51.35 -45.39
CA PRO A 1058 -41.03 -50.59 -44.23
C PRO A 1058 -42.55 -50.34 -44.16
N VAL A 1059 -43.26 -50.40 -45.29
CA VAL A 1059 -44.72 -50.20 -45.40
C VAL A 1059 -45.27 -51.11 -46.48
N GLU A 1060 -46.55 -51.48 -46.38
CA GLU A 1060 -47.25 -52.15 -47.48
C GLU A 1060 -47.31 -51.22 -48.69
N GLY A 1061 -47.00 -51.76 -49.87
CA GLY A 1061 -47.13 -51.05 -51.13
C GLY A 1061 -46.56 -51.85 -52.29
N ILE A 1062 -46.46 -51.19 -53.45
CA ILE A 1062 -45.90 -51.79 -54.66
C ILE A 1062 -44.45 -51.32 -54.82
N VAL A 1063 -43.54 -52.27 -54.99
CA VAL A 1063 -42.13 -52.03 -55.33
C VAL A 1063 -42.05 -51.48 -56.74
N LYS A 1064 -41.34 -50.37 -56.93
CA LYS A 1064 -41.18 -49.70 -58.21
C LYS A 1064 -39.80 -49.05 -58.34
N GLY A 1065 -39.14 -49.25 -59.49
CA GLY A 1065 -37.81 -48.71 -59.74
C GLY A 1065 -36.70 -49.44 -58.99
N LEU A 1066 -36.73 -50.78 -58.95
CA LEU A 1066 -35.62 -51.61 -58.45
C LEU A 1066 -34.32 -51.27 -59.21
N SER A 1067 -33.35 -50.70 -58.51
CA SER A 1067 -32.14 -50.10 -59.12
C SER A 1067 -30.97 -51.06 -59.29
N VAL A 1068 -31.01 -52.22 -58.63
CA VAL A 1068 -29.96 -53.25 -58.66
C VAL A 1068 -30.53 -54.51 -59.32
N LYS A 1069 -29.79 -55.10 -60.27
CA LYS A 1069 -30.30 -56.17 -61.14
C LYS A 1069 -29.50 -57.47 -61.05
N ALA A 1070 -28.30 -57.45 -60.46
CA ALA A 1070 -27.48 -58.64 -60.28
C ALA A 1070 -26.70 -58.62 -58.95
N PRO A 1071 -26.42 -59.80 -58.34
CA PRO A 1071 -25.45 -59.91 -57.25
C PRO A 1071 -24.07 -59.39 -57.67
N GLY A 1072 -23.36 -58.74 -56.74
CA GLY A 1072 -22.05 -58.12 -56.96
C GLY A 1072 -22.09 -56.64 -57.34
N GLU A 1073 -23.26 -56.08 -57.66
CA GLU A 1073 -23.42 -54.63 -57.84
C GLU A 1073 -23.30 -53.87 -56.50
N VAL A 1074 -22.78 -52.64 -56.54
CA VAL A 1074 -22.51 -51.82 -55.35
C VAL A 1074 -23.62 -50.79 -55.13
N ILE A 1075 -24.31 -50.88 -54.00
CA ILE A 1075 -25.24 -49.85 -53.54
C ILE A 1075 -24.43 -48.76 -52.82
N THR A 1076 -24.54 -47.51 -53.25
CA THR A 1076 -23.90 -46.37 -52.58
C THR A 1076 -24.71 -45.88 -51.36
N PRO A 1077 -24.08 -45.24 -50.36
CA PRO A 1077 -24.78 -44.78 -49.15
C PRO A 1077 -25.92 -43.79 -49.47
N GLY A 1078 -27.15 -44.14 -49.07
CA GLY A 1078 -28.34 -43.33 -49.38
C GLY A 1078 -28.87 -43.48 -50.82
N GLN A 1079 -28.35 -44.44 -51.59
CA GLN A 1079 -28.95 -44.82 -52.87
C GLN A 1079 -30.34 -45.44 -52.64
N VAL A 1080 -31.31 -44.95 -53.41
CA VAL A 1080 -32.63 -45.56 -53.48
C VAL A 1080 -32.49 -46.92 -54.17
N VAL A 1081 -32.77 -47.99 -53.42
CA VAL A 1081 -32.71 -49.36 -53.92
C VAL A 1081 -33.99 -49.68 -54.69
N MET A 1082 -35.12 -49.17 -54.19
CA MET A 1082 -36.43 -49.18 -54.84
C MET A 1082 -37.35 -48.13 -54.21
N GLU A 1083 -38.34 -47.64 -54.93
CA GLU A 1083 -39.43 -46.87 -54.33
C GLU A 1083 -40.56 -47.83 -53.93
N ILE A 1084 -41.03 -47.77 -52.68
CA ILE A 1084 -42.37 -48.28 -52.39
C ILE A 1084 -43.32 -47.11 -52.57
N VAL A 1085 -44.44 -47.34 -53.25
CA VAL A 1085 -45.46 -46.31 -53.49
C VAL A 1085 -46.60 -46.47 -52.48
N PRO A 1086 -46.55 -45.84 -51.29
CA PRO A 1086 -47.70 -45.60 -50.44
C PRO A 1086 -48.56 -44.49 -51.04
N THR A 1087 -49.76 -44.37 -50.52
CA THR A 1087 -50.83 -43.57 -51.10
C THR A 1087 -50.98 -42.15 -50.51
N ALA A 1088 -50.03 -41.61 -49.71
CA ALA A 1088 -50.05 -40.24 -49.11
C ALA A 1088 -48.64 -39.73 -48.64
N GLY A 1089 -48.48 -38.48 -48.12
CA GLY A 1089 -47.20 -37.96 -47.53
C GLY A 1089 -46.90 -36.43 -47.57
N GLY A 1090 -45.70 -35.97 -47.98
CA GLY A 1090 -45.27 -34.55 -48.26
C GLY A 1090 -45.41 -33.50 -47.12
N LEU A 1091 -44.87 -32.26 -47.18
CA LEU A 1091 -44.92 -31.24 -46.05
C LEU A 1091 -44.96 -29.71 -46.38
N LEU A 1092 -45.41 -28.89 -45.39
CA LEU A 1092 -45.35 -27.40 -45.21
C LEU A 1092 -45.48 -27.00 -43.70
N VAL A 1093 -45.17 -25.77 -43.28
CA VAL A 1093 -45.37 -25.30 -41.88
C VAL A 1093 -46.45 -24.21 -41.74
N GLU A 1094 -47.33 -24.35 -40.75
CA GLU A 1094 -48.30 -23.32 -40.35
C GLU A 1094 -47.99 -22.79 -38.94
N SER A 1095 -47.64 -21.51 -38.82
CA SER A 1095 -47.23 -20.82 -37.59
C SER A 1095 -48.26 -19.79 -37.12
N ARG A 1096 -48.35 -19.61 -35.80
CA ARG A 1096 -49.23 -18.67 -35.09
C ARG A 1096 -48.47 -17.38 -34.77
N VAL A 1097 -48.79 -16.30 -35.48
CA VAL A 1097 -48.17 -14.97 -35.33
C VAL A 1097 -48.99 -14.10 -34.39
N SER A 1098 -48.35 -13.44 -33.43
CA SER A 1098 -49.01 -12.47 -32.55
C SER A 1098 -49.46 -11.21 -33.31
N PRO A 1099 -50.62 -10.61 -32.99
CA PRO A 1099 -51.05 -9.31 -33.55
C PRO A 1099 -50.07 -8.16 -33.29
N ARG A 1100 -49.14 -8.31 -32.34
CA ARG A 1100 -48.06 -7.32 -32.08
C ARG A 1100 -46.95 -7.36 -33.13
N ASP A 1101 -46.72 -8.52 -33.76
CA ASP A 1101 -45.59 -8.75 -34.65
C ASP A 1101 -45.99 -8.76 -36.14
N VAL A 1102 -47.28 -9.00 -36.44
CA VAL A 1102 -47.80 -9.12 -37.81
C VAL A 1102 -47.49 -7.91 -38.69
N GLY A 1103 -47.49 -6.69 -38.13
CA GLY A 1103 -47.22 -5.44 -38.87
C GLY A 1103 -45.76 -5.27 -39.34
N ALA A 1104 -44.83 -6.10 -38.86
CA ALA A 1104 -43.43 -6.10 -39.29
C ALA A 1104 -43.10 -7.23 -40.30
N LEU A 1105 -44.06 -8.11 -40.59
CA LEU A 1105 -43.86 -9.25 -41.49
C LEU A 1105 -44.09 -8.88 -42.96
N LYS A 1106 -43.28 -9.48 -43.83
CA LYS A 1106 -43.41 -9.36 -45.30
C LYS A 1106 -43.23 -10.74 -45.94
N VAL A 1107 -44.11 -11.07 -46.87
CA VAL A 1107 -44.01 -12.30 -47.67
C VAL A 1107 -42.65 -12.33 -48.38
N GLY A 1108 -41.97 -13.48 -48.32
CA GLY A 1108 -40.60 -13.68 -48.82
C GLY A 1108 -39.48 -13.50 -47.78
N GLN A 1109 -39.76 -13.11 -46.53
CA GLN A 1109 -38.75 -13.05 -45.47
C GLN A 1109 -38.15 -14.44 -45.14
N GLU A 1110 -36.85 -14.47 -44.81
CA GLU A 1110 -36.15 -15.68 -44.35
C GLU A 1110 -36.58 -16.05 -42.93
N VAL A 1111 -37.03 -17.29 -42.77
CA VAL A 1111 -37.51 -17.89 -41.52
C VAL A 1111 -36.59 -19.02 -41.11
N LYS A 1112 -36.21 -19.08 -39.83
CA LYS A 1112 -35.49 -20.21 -39.24
C LYS A 1112 -36.47 -21.05 -38.42
N ILE A 1113 -36.74 -22.26 -38.89
CA ILE A 1113 -37.69 -23.21 -38.32
C ILE A 1113 -36.92 -24.21 -37.44
N LYS A 1114 -37.05 -24.06 -36.12
CA LYS A 1114 -36.54 -24.98 -35.10
C LYS A 1114 -37.64 -26.01 -34.80
N VAL A 1115 -37.35 -27.30 -34.90
CA VAL A 1115 -38.37 -28.35 -34.67
C VAL A 1115 -38.25 -28.84 -33.23
N SER A 1116 -39.31 -28.71 -32.42
CA SER A 1116 -39.26 -28.97 -30.98
C SER A 1116 -38.96 -30.43 -30.61
N ALA A 1117 -39.19 -31.36 -31.53
CA ALA A 1117 -38.86 -32.78 -31.37
C ALA A 1117 -37.35 -33.10 -31.54
N PHE A 1118 -36.55 -32.15 -32.04
CA PHE A 1118 -35.10 -32.30 -32.18
C PHE A 1118 -34.39 -31.19 -31.39
N ASP A 1119 -33.28 -31.53 -30.73
CA ASP A 1119 -32.46 -30.52 -30.05
C ASP A 1119 -31.83 -29.56 -31.06
N PHE A 1120 -32.44 -28.38 -31.20
CA PHE A 1120 -32.04 -27.34 -32.15
C PHE A 1120 -30.66 -26.76 -31.85
N ALA A 1121 -30.12 -26.91 -30.63
CA ALA A 1121 -28.74 -26.53 -30.31
C ALA A 1121 -27.72 -27.50 -30.91
N ARG A 1122 -28.11 -28.77 -31.12
CA ARG A 1122 -27.25 -29.82 -31.71
C ARG A 1122 -27.45 -29.99 -33.22
N TYR A 1123 -28.67 -29.82 -33.72
CA TYR A 1123 -29.03 -30.10 -35.11
C TYR A 1123 -29.33 -28.84 -35.95
N GLY A 1124 -29.34 -27.65 -35.34
CA GLY A 1124 -29.62 -26.39 -36.03
C GLY A 1124 -31.09 -26.18 -36.38
N ALA A 1125 -31.35 -25.27 -37.33
CA ALA A 1125 -32.69 -24.89 -37.78
C ALA A 1125 -32.81 -25.03 -39.30
N ILE A 1126 -34.01 -25.40 -39.76
CA ILE A 1126 -34.35 -25.43 -41.19
C ILE A 1126 -34.59 -24.01 -41.67
N ARG A 1127 -34.06 -23.66 -42.85
CA ARG A 1127 -34.42 -22.40 -43.49
C ARG A 1127 -35.74 -22.54 -44.24
N GLY A 1128 -36.49 -21.46 -44.28
CA GLY A 1128 -37.76 -21.37 -44.97
C GLY A 1128 -38.04 -19.95 -45.43
N ALA A 1129 -39.04 -19.80 -46.29
CA ALA A 1129 -39.55 -18.50 -46.70
C ALA A 1129 -40.98 -18.33 -46.20
N LEU A 1130 -41.32 -17.13 -45.71
CA LEU A 1130 -42.69 -16.80 -45.36
C LEU A 1130 -43.54 -16.70 -46.65
N GLU A 1131 -44.34 -17.72 -46.95
CA GLU A 1131 -45.12 -17.82 -48.20
C GLU A 1131 -46.40 -17.00 -48.16
N SER A 1132 -47.07 -16.93 -47.00
CA SER A 1132 -48.28 -16.11 -46.81
C SER A 1132 -48.56 -15.85 -45.34
N VAL A 1133 -49.28 -14.76 -45.06
CA VAL A 1133 -49.88 -14.46 -43.75
C VAL A 1133 -51.38 -14.26 -43.98
N SER A 1134 -52.22 -14.77 -43.08
CA SER A 1134 -53.67 -14.65 -43.20
C SER A 1134 -54.13 -13.20 -43.14
N ALA A 1135 -55.11 -12.83 -43.98
CA ALA A 1135 -55.73 -11.50 -43.94
C ALA A 1135 -56.65 -11.29 -42.73
N THR A 1136 -56.99 -12.37 -42.02
CA THR A 1136 -57.86 -12.37 -40.85
C THR A 1136 -57.18 -13.03 -39.65
N THR A 1137 -57.59 -12.60 -38.46
CA THR A 1137 -57.19 -13.18 -37.18
C THR A 1137 -58.00 -14.42 -36.86
N PHE A 1138 -57.32 -15.43 -36.32
CA PHE A 1138 -57.88 -16.65 -35.72
C PHE A 1138 -57.76 -16.53 -34.20
N VAL A 1139 -58.48 -17.37 -33.45
CA VAL A 1139 -58.44 -17.39 -31.98
C VAL A 1139 -57.92 -18.75 -31.53
N ASP A 1140 -57.03 -18.78 -30.55
CA ASP A 1140 -56.52 -20.02 -29.97
C ASP A 1140 -57.44 -20.59 -28.89
N GLU A 1141 -57.09 -21.78 -28.36
CA GLU A 1141 -57.85 -22.49 -27.32
C GLU A 1141 -57.98 -21.69 -26.00
N ASN A 1142 -57.15 -20.65 -25.80
CA ASN A 1142 -57.16 -19.78 -24.63
C ASN A 1142 -57.85 -18.43 -24.89
N GLY A 1143 -58.49 -18.24 -26.06
CA GLY A 1143 -59.16 -17.00 -26.42
C GLY A 1143 -58.24 -15.89 -26.96
N GLN A 1144 -56.95 -16.17 -27.23
CA GLN A 1144 -56.02 -15.17 -27.73
C GLN A 1144 -56.04 -15.09 -29.27
N PRO A 1145 -56.13 -13.88 -29.85
CA PRO A 1145 -56.12 -13.70 -31.29
C PRO A 1145 -54.70 -13.85 -31.88
N PHE A 1146 -54.55 -14.59 -32.99
CA PHE A 1146 -53.31 -14.78 -33.75
C PHE A 1146 -53.55 -14.79 -35.28
N TYR A 1147 -52.52 -14.50 -36.08
CA TYR A 1147 -52.55 -14.64 -37.53
C TYR A 1147 -51.86 -15.93 -37.97
N LYS A 1148 -52.36 -16.60 -39.01
CA LYS A 1148 -51.73 -17.81 -39.58
C LYS A 1148 -50.68 -17.42 -40.61
N ALA A 1149 -49.42 -17.73 -40.33
CA ALA A 1149 -48.31 -17.62 -41.28
C ALA A 1149 -47.99 -19.00 -41.86
N ARG A 1150 -48.03 -19.17 -43.19
CA ARG A 1150 -47.51 -20.36 -43.85
C ARG A 1150 -46.06 -20.13 -44.25
N VAL A 1151 -45.21 -21.04 -43.83
CA VAL A 1151 -43.78 -21.02 -44.10
C VAL A 1151 -43.42 -22.23 -44.94
N GLY A 1152 -42.92 -21.97 -46.14
CA GLY A 1152 -42.37 -23.00 -47.01
C GLY A 1152 -41.02 -23.43 -46.44
N MET A 1153 -40.89 -24.72 -46.08
CA MET A 1153 -39.61 -25.28 -45.65
C MET A 1153 -38.76 -25.55 -46.89
N THR A 1154 -37.47 -25.15 -46.90
CA THR A 1154 -36.59 -25.50 -48.03
C THR A 1154 -36.16 -26.96 -48.02
N GLN A 1155 -36.40 -27.68 -46.92
CA GLN A 1155 -36.07 -29.09 -46.69
C GLN A 1155 -36.97 -29.68 -45.60
N ASP A 1156 -37.22 -30.99 -45.66
CA ASP A 1156 -38.08 -31.75 -44.75
C ASP A 1156 -37.31 -32.44 -43.61
N TRP A 1157 -36.12 -31.96 -43.24
CA TRP A 1157 -35.26 -32.55 -42.19
C TRP A 1157 -34.34 -31.53 -41.51
N VAL A 1158 -34.01 -31.75 -40.22
CA VAL A 1158 -33.19 -30.83 -39.40
C VAL A 1158 -31.73 -31.32 -39.27
N GLY A 1159 -30.78 -30.56 -39.81
CA GLY A 1159 -29.34 -30.75 -39.56
C GLY A 1159 -28.66 -31.88 -40.35
N ARG A 1160 -29.24 -33.08 -40.36
CA ARG A 1160 -28.84 -34.19 -41.25
C ARG A 1160 -30.08 -34.87 -41.85
N PRO A 1161 -30.04 -35.40 -43.10
CA PRO A 1161 -31.21 -35.96 -43.81
C PRO A 1161 -32.01 -37.06 -43.11
N GLY A 1162 -31.47 -37.72 -42.08
CA GLY A 1162 -32.18 -38.72 -41.27
C GLY A 1162 -33.14 -38.13 -40.22
N ASN A 1163 -32.95 -36.89 -39.80
CA ASN A 1163 -33.84 -36.20 -38.85
C ASN A 1163 -35.05 -35.60 -39.59
N ARG A 1164 -35.83 -36.45 -40.27
CA ARG A 1164 -37.00 -36.00 -41.01
C ARG A 1164 -38.04 -35.39 -40.08
N VAL A 1165 -38.48 -34.20 -40.46
CA VAL A 1165 -39.64 -33.55 -39.87
C VAL A 1165 -40.86 -34.30 -40.34
N LEU A 1166 -41.80 -34.59 -39.44
CA LEU A 1166 -43.03 -35.30 -39.76
C LEU A 1166 -44.23 -34.37 -39.57
N PRO A 1167 -45.35 -34.59 -40.28
CA PRO A 1167 -46.56 -33.82 -40.05
C PRO A 1167 -47.05 -34.05 -38.61
N GLY A 1168 -47.51 -32.98 -37.96
CA GLY A 1168 -47.85 -32.95 -36.54
C GLY A 1168 -46.72 -32.52 -35.61
N MET A 1169 -45.46 -32.44 -36.07
CA MET A 1169 -44.37 -31.92 -35.23
C MET A 1169 -44.54 -30.43 -34.95
N VAL A 1170 -44.46 -30.05 -33.66
CA VAL A 1170 -44.42 -28.66 -33.21
C VAL A 1170 -43.09 -28.03 -33.62
N VAL A 1171 -43.15 -26.80 -34.12
CA VAL A 1171 -42.00 -26.02 -34.56
C VAL A 1171 -42.06 -24.59 -34.04
N GLN A 1172 -40.90 -24.01 -33.77
CA GLN A 1172 -40.73 -22.59 -33.55
C GLN A 1172 -40.15 -21.96 -34.82
N ALA A 1173 -40.90 -21.06 -35.44
CA ALA A 1173 -40.49 -20.28 -36.59
C ALA A 1173 -40.00 -18.89 -36.12
N ASP A 1174 -38.68 -18.69 -36.16
CA ASP A 1174 -38.03 -17.41 -35.92
C ASP A 1174 -37.97 -16.64 -37.24
N ILE A 1175 -38.83 -15.64 -37.41
CA ILE A 1175 -38.89 -14.82 -38.63
C ILE A 1175 -38.03 -13.57 -38.43
N THR A 1176 -37.06 -13.33 -39.32
CA THR A 1176 -36.17 -12.16 -39.19
C THR A 1176 -36.87 -10.92 -39.73
N THR A 1177 -37.20 -9.97 -38.85
CA THR A 1177 -37.98 -8.76 -39.20
C THR A 1177 -37.09 -7.55 -39.51
N GLY A 1178 -35.84 -7.53 -39.05
CA GLY A 1178 -34.83 -6.53 -39.41
C GLY A 1178 -33.53 -6.64 -38.59
N GLU A 1179 -32.64 -5.68 -38.79
CA GLU A 1179 -31.45 -5.46 -37.94
C GLU A 1179 -31.52 -4.09 -37.28
N LYS A 1180 -31.04 -3.99 -36.04
CA LYS A 1180 -30.90 -2.75 -35.27
C LYS A 1180 -29.55 -2.72 -34.57
N THR A 1181 -28.96 -1.55 -34.41
CA THR A 1181 -27.75 -1.43 -33.59
C THR A 1181 -28.06 -1.71 -32.12
N LEU A 1182 -27.07 -2.17 -31.35
CA LEU A 1182 -27.23 -2.37 -29.91
C LEU A 1182 -27.70 -1.09 -29.19
N ILE A 1183 -27.24 0.09 -29.62
CA ILE A 1183 -27.65 1.37 -29.02
C ILE A 1183 -29.12 1.72 -29.32
N GLU A 1184 -29.61 1.51 -30.54
CA GLU A 1184 -31.05 1.66 -30.87
C GLU A 1184 -31.90 0.67 -30.09
N TYR A 1185 -31.43 -0.58 -29.95
CA TYR A 1185 -32.09 -1.60 -29.18
C TYR A 1185 -32.24 -1.19 -27.70
N LEU A 1186 -31.13 -0.77 -27.06
CA LEU A 1186 -31.11 -0.39 -25.65
C LEU A 1186 -31.92 0.89 -25.36
N LEU A 1187 -31.98 1.82 -26.31
CA LEU A 1187 -32.75 3.06 -26.18
C LEU A 1187 -34.24 2.89 -26.54
N LYS A 1188 -34.65 1.78 -27.19
CA LYS A 1188 -36.05 1.52 -27.58
C LYS A 1188 -37.08 1.76 -26.45
N PRO A 1189 -36.88 1.31 -25.19
CA PRO A 1189 -37.83 1.57 -24.11
C PRO A 1189 -37.92 3.05 -23.71
N ILE A 1190 -36.79 3.75 -23.72
CA ILE A 1190 -36.73 5.20 -23.41
C ILE A 1190 -37.37 6.01 -24.54
N TYR A 1191 -37.13 5.61 -25.79
CA TYR A 1191 -37.72 6.24 -26.97
C TYR A 1191 -39.24 6.04 -27.04
N ILE A 1192 -39.72 4.83 -26.74
CA ILE A 1192 -41.15 4.53 -26.63
C ILE A 1192 -41.78 5.31 -25.46
N ALA A 1193 -41.15 5.30 -24.28
CA ALA A 1193 -41.64 6.06 -23.13
C ALA A 1193 -41.67 7.57 -23.41
N ALA A 1194 -40.67 8.13 -24.09
CA ALA A 1194 -40.63 9.55 -24.44
C ALA A 1194 -41.68 9.92 -25.51
N THR A 1195 -41.87 9.08 -26.53
CA THR A 1195 -42.89 9.32 -27.57
C THR A 1195 -44.32 9.12 -27.07
N GLN A 1196 -44.54 8.17 -26.15
CA GLN A 1196 -45.83 7.95 -25.48
C GLN A 1196 -46.12 8.99 -24.39
N ALA A 1197 -45.11 9.49 -23.65
CA ALA A 1197 -45.30 10.52 -22.63
C ALA A 1197 -45.73 11.90 -23.19
N PHE A 1198 -45.55 12.13 -24.49
CA PHE A 1198 -46.04 13.32 -25.20
C PHE A 1198 -47.20 13.03 -26.16
N THR A 1199 -47.82 11.84 -26.08
CA THR A 1199 -49.06 11.52 -26.80
C THR A 1199 -50.14 11.07 -25.82
N GLU A 1200 -51.06 11.98 -25.50
CA GLU A 1200 -52.28 11.67 -24.74
C GLU A 1200 -53.23 10.82 -25.61
N ARG A 1201 -54.10 10.04 -24.97
CA ARG A 1201 -54.87 8.95 -25.59
C ARG A 1201 -56.38 9.20 -25.56
#